data_AF-A0A6P6QY68-F1
#
_entry.id   AF-A0A6P6QY68-F1
#
_cell.length_a   1.000
_cell.length_b   1.000
_cell.length_c   1.000
_cell.angle_alpha   90.00
_cell.angle_beta   90.00
_cell.angle_gamma   90.00
#
_symmetry.space_group_name_H-M   'P 1'
#
loop_
_entity.id
_entity.type
_entity.pdbx_description
1 polymer ?
#
loop_
_entity_poly.entity_id
_entity_poly.type
_entity_poly.pdbx_seq_one_letter_code
_entity_poly.pdbx_strand_id
1 'polypeptide(L)'
;MISHDFEVKQYVLPKFEVTVTAPKTVSIDDESMSVEVCGKYTYGQPLSGKSWVKVCRDIPHYSYWGDKHSPICVNETTEMKRTGCAIHTLDLSAFLNSTYENQLENSLHVEATVTEEGTEITMTKSETISLTYEIGKFTLTDLPKTYEHGSVIEGKIKLSNFKGAPIQNKVVYLLEGSWSSKLLLNLTTDSDGLVSFSLNTSSLPKEDINLMASVYPTFHYDGYKTPSFSTDRKTVHLFRPVTPYTPSLSELIIENIEQPLKCDAEFTVTIKYYFIGETAKDFKTDIVYMVLSRGVIVHHGYEKVEVKSSNGAASGTMSFKLSVGADLAPAVQILVYCVLPSENVVARSTTFDIEKCFKNKVSLQFSPSRAVPGEKNTLHLSAQPGSLCGLSAVDQSVLILESGKRLDTDKIFNMLPVQSVSDYPYSVEDKRECLGWQAVSLHQAELKDKAYESLKSVGLKMATNLAVRDFLCSVYTDNFLVYNAVSYDSEMDLNMNEGDSSVEVTVRTVFPETWIWQLAAVGDSGSAQVPVTVPDTISTWETEAFCLSSKGLGLAPPAQLTVFQPFFLELSLPYSIIRGEIFELKATVFNYLSKCIMVKVTPALSSDYTLKASSDEQYSSCLCANGRKTFKWILTPSVLGVLNITVSAEAESSQTVCDNEIVSVPERGRIDTVTRSLLVQAEGTEKTETYSWLLCPKGDSLTEEVDLNLPKDVIKGSARSSVSVIGDILGRALTNLHGLLQMPYGCGEQNMAILSPNIYILQYLENTEQLTSAIRERATGFLKSGYQRQLNYRHTSGGYSTFGRGDENTWLTAFVLRSFGKAQKYIFIDPQNIQSAKEWLISRRDSDGCFIQQGSLFNNRMKGGVNDDVTITAYITASLLELETPVTDPVVSKGLSCLRSVIEDVKNTYTTALLAYTFSLAKDTDTQQQLFKKLEDVAISDGSRLHWSQSASADDSDSLAVEISSYVLLAVLSADSLTTADLGFANRIVSWLVKQQNAYGGFSSTQDTVVALQALSLYATKVFSADGSSTVTVQSAADTHHFDVNQDNKLLYQEKQLQDVPAKYSIEVKGSACVSVQVAQFYNIPTPTEAKTLSIDAKIEGDCKTLGQNFLLNFTVKYHGPQEMTNMLIVDIKLLSGFTADTSLLTTSISSEVLAQKYVERVDTKEDHVIVYLTEIPKHISMNYKIQMKQVLPVKNLKPAVVKVYDYYQTSDQSETEYSFHCQ
;
A
#
# COMPACT_ATOMS: atom_id res chain seq x y z
N MET A 1 20.18 -5.29 -11.37
CA MET A 1 18.82 -5.78 -11.11
C MET A 1 17.85 -4.66 -11.41
N ILE A 2 16.62 -4.98 -11.78
CA ILE A 2 15.50 -4.02 -11.74
C ILE A 2 14.68 -4.41 -10.51
N SER A 3 14.50 -3.49 -9.57
CA SER A 3 13.56 -3.62 -8.45
C SER A 3 12.34 -2.73 -8.70
N HIS A 4 11.24 -3.04 -8.03
CA HIS A 4 10.06 -2.20 -8.00
C HIS A 4 9.43 -2.34 -6.61
N ASP A 5 9.22 -1.22 -5.95
CA ASP A 5 8.96 -1.15 -4.51
C ASP A 5 7.65 -0.39 -4.27
N PHE A 6 6.73 -1.01 -3.51
CA PHE A 6 5.40 -0.50 -3.19
C PHE A 6 5.20 -0.44 -1.67
N GLU A 7 4.49 0.58 -1.19
CA GLU A 7 4.19 0.70 0.24
C GLU A 7 2.94 -0.11 0.62
N VAL A 8 2.94 -0.72 1.81
CA VAL A 8 1.75 -1.34 2.41
C VAL A 8 1.53 -0.71 3.79
N LYS A 9 0.54 0.19 3.87
CA LYS A 9 0.13 0.92 5.08
C LYS A 9 -1.36 0.74 5.33
N GLN A 10 -1.80 0.97 6.57
CA GLN A 10 -3.23 1.19 6.86
C GLN A 10 -3.56 2.65 6.52
N TYR A 11 -4.52 2.87 5.64
CA TYR A 11 -4.90 4.20 5.16
C TYR A 11 -6.42 4.34 4.98
N VAL A 12 -6.87 5.58 4.74
CA VAL A 12 -8.23 5.93 4.33
C VAL A 12 -8.07 6.78 3.07
N LEU A 13 -8.91 6.56 2.05
CA LEU A 13 -8.83 7.30 0.79
C LEU A 13 -9.08 8.82 1.00
N PRO A 14 -8.20 9.69 0.49
CA PRO A 14 -8.37 11.14 0.56
C PRO A 14 -9.55 11.60 -0.31
N LYS A 15 -10.41 12.47 0.23
CA LYS A 15 -11.57 13.05 -0.48
C LYS A 15 -11.25 14.28 -1.32
N PHE A 16 -10.07 14.85 -1.10
CA PHE A 16 -9.57 16.06 -1.76
C PHE A 16 -8.06 15.95 -1.99
N GLU A 17 -7.56 16.79 -2.88
CA GLU A 17 -6.15 16.99 -3.19
C GLU A 17 -5.70 18.35 -2.66
N VAL A 18 -4.40 18.47 -2.33
CA VAL A 18 -3.74 19.73 -1.99
C VAL A 18 -2.56 19.93 -2.94
N THR A 19 -2.57 21.04 -3.68
CA THR A 19 -1.46 21.49 -4.54
C THR A 19 -0.81 22.72 -3.91
N VAL A 20 0.51 22.84 -4.05
CA VAL A 20 1.32 23.90 -3.42
C VAL A 20 2.17 24.58 -4.49
N THR A 21 2.54 25.84 -4.28
CA THR A 21 3.04 26.70 -5.36
C THR A 21 3.94 27.80 -4.82
N ALA A 22 5.14 27.95 -5.35
CA ALA A 22 6.15 28.94 -4.96
C ALA A 22 7.24 28.96 -6.06
N PRO A 23 8.27 29.83 -6.02
CA PRO A 23 9.34 29.81 -7.03
C PRO A 23 10.28 28.59 -6.92
N LYS A 24 10.75 28.11 -8.08
CA LYS A 24 11.77 27.05 -8.25
C LYS A 24 13.11 27.35 -7.56
N THR A 25 13.59 28.58 -7.75
CA THR A 25 14.82 29.12 -7.15
C THR A 25 14.59 30.56 -6.71
N VAL A 26 15.12 30.93 -5.55
CA VAL A 26 15.06 32.28 -4.98
C VAL A 26 16.46 32.86 -4.83
N SER A 27 16.62 34.15 -5.14
CA SER A 27 17.86 34.88 -4.90
C SER A 27 17.86 35.51 -3.52
N ILE A 28 19.02 35.56 -2.87
CA ILE A 28 19.24 36.30 -1.61
C ILE A 28 19.01 37.83 -1.74
N ASP A 29 18.90 38.36 -2.96
CA ASP A 29 18.61 39.77 -3.27
C ASP A 29 17.08 40.06 -3.39
N ASP A 30 16.22 39.04 -3.30
CA ASP A 30 14.76 39.20 -3.29
C ASP A 30 14.25 39.50 -1.86
N GLU A 31 13.30 40.44 -1.70
CA GLU A 31 12.78 40.86 -0.38
C GLU A 31 11.80 39.83 0.25
N SER A 32 11.00 39.15 -0.58
CA SER A 32 9.98 38.20 -0.12
C SER A 32 9.64 37.15 -1.18
N MET A 33 8.99 36.07 -0.74
CA MET A 33 8.45 35.01 -1.61
C MET A 33 6.98 34.73 -1.28
N SER A 34 6.19 34.41 -2.31
CA SER A 34 4.78 34.03 -2.18
C SER A 34 4.60 32.52 -2.31
N VAL A 35 3.82 31.91 -1.41
CA VAL A 35 3.39 30.50 -1.50
C VAL A 35 1.87 30.44 -1.68
N GLU A 36 1.38 29.95 -2.82
CA GLU A 36 -0.04 29.62 -3.02
C GLU A 36 -0.31 28.15 -2.64
N VAL A 37 -1.45 27.91 -2.02
CA VAL A 37 -1.92 26.58 -1.60
C VAL A 37 -3.37 26.44 -2.04
N CYS A 38 -3.66 25.45 -2.88
CA CYS A 38 -5.02 25.17 -3.35
C CYS A 38 -5.49 23.79 -2.87
N GLY A 39 -6.78 23.70 -2.50
CA GLY A 39 -7.46 22.47 -2.15
C GLY A 39 -8.64 22.21 -3.07
N LYS A 40 -8.80 20.97 -3.53
CA LYS A 40 -9.80 20.58 -4.53
C LYS A 40 -10.32 19.18 -4.27
N TYR A 41 -11.63 18.97 -4.26
CA TYR A 41 -12.20 17.62 -4.16
C TYR A 41 -11.80 16.76 -5.38
N THR A 42 -11.74 15.43 -5.24
CA THR A 42 -11.35 14.49 -6.33
C THR A 42 -12.27 14.51 -7.55
N TYR A 43 -13.49 15.03 -7.40
CA TYR A 43 -14.45 15.29 -8.47
C TYR A 43 -14.40 16.74 -9.02
N GLY A 44 -13.38 17.51 -8.64
CA GLY A 44 -12.96 18.74 -9.29
C GLY A 44 -13.46 20.06 -8.70
N GLN A 45 -14.26 20.05 -7.63
CA GLN A 45 -14.79 21.28 -7.00
C GLN A 45 -13.79 21.89 -6.00
N PRO A 46 -13.78 23.23 -5.79
CA PRO A 46 -12.89 23.88 -4.83
C PRO A 46 -13.24 23.55 -3.38
N LEU A 47 -12.22 23.46 -2.52
CA LEU A 47 -12.35 23.16 -1.09
C LEU A 47 -12.51 24.45 -0.26
N SER A 48 -13.55 24.53 0.57
CA SER A 48 -13.63 25.53 1.64
C SER A 48 -12.88 25.03 2.88
N GLY A 49 -12.02 25.88 3.45
CA GLY A 49 -11.15 25.45 4.54
C GLY A 49 -10.16 26.50 5.01
N LYS A 50 -9.19 26.04 5.79
CA LYS A 50 -8.05 26.85 6.27
C LYS A 50 -6.75 26.24 5.78
N SER A 51 -5.82 27.09 5.36
CA SER A 51 -4.47 26.70 4.96
C SER A 51 -3.47 27.16 6.02
N TRP A 52 -2.62 26.25 6.45
CA TRP A 52 -1.49 26.46 7.35
C TRP A 52 -0.22 26.13 6.58
N VAL A 53 0.78 27.01 6.59
CA VAL A 53 2.07 26.78 5.93
C VAL A 53 3.18 26.96 6.94
N LYS A 54 4.16 26.04 6.90
CA LYS A 54 5.41 26.08 7.65
C LYS A 54 6.56 25.96 6.65
N VAL A 55 7.45 26.94 6.65
CA VAL A 55 8.68 26.90 5.83
C VAL A 55 9.88 26.85 6.75
N CYS A 56 10.81 25.93 6.51
CA CYS A 56 11.99 25.69 7.34
C CYS A 56 13.28 25.78 6.52
N ARG A 57 14.36 26.27 7.15
CA ARG A 57 15.74 26.16 6.66
C ARG A 57 16.53 25.22 7.57
N ASP A 58 16.90 24.06 7.03
CA ASP A 58 17.49 22.94 7.78
C ASP A 58 19.03 22.99 7.83
N ILE A 59 19.64 21.97 8.45
CA ILE A 59 21.08 21.84 8.71
C ILE A 59 21.61 20.55 8.03
N PRO A 60 22.74 20.58 7.28
CA PRO A 60 23.26 19.42 6.57
C PRO A 60 23.54 18.24 7.50
N HIS A 61 23.04 17.07 7.11
CA HIS A 61 22.99 15.86 7.95
C HIS A 61 24.36 15.29 8.42
N TYR A 62 25.47 15.84 7.92
CA TYR A 62 26.86 15.42 8.17
C TYR A 62 27.59 16.20 9.28
N SER A 63 26.96 17.19 9.94
CA SER A 63 27.60 17.97 11.01
C SER A 63 27.76 17.17 12.32
N TYR A 64 28.75 16.27 12.34
CA TYR A 64 29.09 15.48 13.52
C TYR A 64 29.71 16.34 14.63
N TRP A 65 29.11 16.21 15.83
CA TRP A 65 29.51 16.78 17.14
C TRP A 65 29.11 18.25 17.38
N GLY A 66 28.68 18.53 18.61
CA GLY A 66 28.33 19.88 19.08
C GLY A 66 26.92 19.92 19.68
N ASP A 67 26.13 20.89 19.23
CA ASP A 67 24.84 21.27 19.79
C ASP A 67 23.66 20.92 18.86
N LYS A 68 22.51 20.58 19.45
CA LYS A 68 21.24 20.45 18.72
C LYS A 68 20.63 21.83 18.45
N HIS A 69 21.15 22.54 17.45
CA HIS A 69 20.47 23.71 16.90
C HIS A 69 19.18 23.27 16.19
N SER A 70 18.08 24.00 16.43
CA SER A 70 16.81 23.77 15.74
C SER A 70 16.82 24.44 14.36
N PRO A 71 16.14 23.89 13.35
CA PRO A 71 15.99 24.56 12.06
C PRO A 71 15.20 25.86 12.20
N ILE A 72 15.47 26.82 11.32
CA ILE A 72 14.78 28.12 11.34
C ILE A 72 13.47 27.95 10.57
N CYS A 73 12.35 27.93 11.28
CA CYS A 73 11.03 27.79 10.67
C CYS A 73 10.14 29.02 10.92
N VAL A 74 9.43 29.46 9.89
CA VAL A 74 8.35 30.46 9.95
C VAL A 74 7.03 29.75 9.60
N ASN A 75 5.94 30.12 10.28
CA ASN A 75 4.61 29.59 9.99
C ASN A 75 3.55 30.69 9.85
N GLU A 76 2.62 30.48 8.91
CA GLU A 76 1.51 31.39 8.58
C GLU A 76 0.19 30.59 8.50
N THR A 77 -0.96 31.26 8.64
CA THR A 77 -2.28 30.59 8.59
C THR A 77 -3.33 31.52 8.02
N THR A 78 -3.98 31.09 6.94
CA THR A 78 -4.82 31.91 6.08
C THR A 78 -6.11 31.16 5.71
N GLU A 79 -7.25 31.84 5.75
CA GLU A 79 -8.53 31.25 5.32
C GLU A 79 -8.61 31.20 3.79
N MET A 80 -9.13 30.09 3.25
CA MET A 80 -9.13 29.86 1.80
C MET A 80 -10.21 30.70 1.11
N LYS A 81 -9.87 31.27 -0.05
CA LYS A 81 -10.81 32.01 -0.91
C LYS A 81 -11.86 31.06 -1.46
N ARG A 82 -13.00 31.60 -1.94
CA ARG A 82 -14.05 30.83 -2.64
C ARG A 82 -13.58 30.07 -3.90
N THR A 83 -12.38 30.34 -4.38
CA THR A 83 -11.70 29.59 -5.46
C THR A 83 -11.01 28.32 -4.98
N GLY A 84 -11.00 28.04 -3.67
CA GLY A 84 -10.28 26.90 -3.09
C GLY A 84 -8.78 27.16 -2.86
N CYS A 85 -8.31 28.41 -2.88
CA CYS A 85 -6.89 28.74 -2.73
C CYS A 85 -6.62 29.81 -1.67
N ALA A 86 -5.46 29.71 -1.00
CA ALA A 86 -4.89 30.71 -0.10
C ALA A 86 -3.48 31.09 -0.59
N ILE A 87 -3.06 32.34 -0.35
CA ILE A 87 -1.70 32.81 -0.68
C ILE A 87 -1.07 33.36 0.60
N HIS A 88 0.11 32.86 0.92
CA HIS A 88 0.95 33.22 2.06
C HIS A 88 2.16 34.00 1.54
N THR A 89 2.68 34.99 2.28
CA THR A 89 3.76 35.88 1.79
C THR A 89 4.83 36.06 2.84
N LEU A 90 6.00 35.48 2.59
CA LEU A 90 7.05 35.28 3.57
C LEU A 90 8.24 36.20 3.28
N ASP A 91 8.63 36.98 4.30
CA ASP A 91 9.83 37.82 4.32
C ASP A 91 11.08 36.92 4.33
N LEU A 92 11.97 37.09 3.36
CA LEU A 92 13.16 36.25 3.21
C LEU A 92 14.23 36.54 4.27
N SER A 93 14.23 37.75 4.86
CA SER A 93 15.21 38.15 5.88
C SER A 93 15.12 37.32 7.16
N ALA A 94 13.96 36.70 7.42
CA ALA A 94 13.73 35.78 8.54
C ALA A 94 14.58 34.49 8.46
N PHE A 95 14.95 34.06 7.25
CA PHE A 95 15.77 32.86 7.01
C PHE A 95 17.27 33.16 6.81
N LEU A 96 17.64 34.44 6.85
CA LEU A 96 18.98 34.96 6.53
C LEU A 96 19.67 35.58 7.74
N ASN A 97 18.96 36.29 8.62
CA ASN A 97 19.52 36.93 9.82
C ASN A 97 19.85 35.94 10.96
N SER A 98 20.71 34.95 10.69
CA SER A 98 21.12 33.90 11.62
C SER A 98 22.59 33.97 12.00
N THR A 99 22.90 33.84 13.29
CA THR A 99 24.29 33.73 13.78
C THR A 99 25.00 32.44 13.33
N TYR A 100 24.28 31.51 12.70
CA TYR A 100 24.77 30.20 12.26
C TYR A 100 24.60 29.97 10.75
N GLU A 101 24.39 31.01 9.93
CA GLU A 101 24.07 30.85 8.49
C GLU A 101 25.02 29.92 7.72
N ASN A 102 26.32 29.93 8.07
CA ASN A 102 27.31 29.02 7.49
C ASN A 102 26.92 27.54 7.58
N GLN A 103 26.23 27.13 8.64
CA GLN A 103 25.80 25.75 8.93
C GLN A 103 24.41 25.38 8.38
N LEU A 104 23.65 26.30 7.80
CA LEU A 104 22.33 26.00 7.21
C LEU A 104 22.45 25.43 5.79
N GLU A 105 21.41 24.77 5.28
CA GLU A 105 21.37 24.35 3.88
C GLU A 105 21.10 25.54 2.91
N ASN A 106 21.24 25.28 1.60
CA ASN A 106 20.91 26.21 0.52
C ASN A 106 19.53 25.90 -0.08
N SER A 107 18.59 25.53 0.79
CA SER A 107 17.26 24.99 0.51
C SER A 107 16.29 25.47 1.59
N LEU A 108 15.02 25.68 1.21
CA LEU A 108 13.91 25.97 2.14
C LEU A 108 12.82 24.92 1.97
N HIS A 109 12.59 24.09 2.98
CA HIS A 109 11.53 23.06 2.93
C HIS A 109 10.17 23.67 3.27
N VAL A 110 9.17 23.46 2.42
CA VAL A 110 7.81 23.99 2.54
C VAL A 110 6.85 22.85 2.89
N GLU A 111 6.12 22.99 4.00
CA GLU A 111 5.10 22.07 4.48
C GLU A 111 3.76 22.80 4.57
N ALA A 112 2.81 22.44 3.71
CA ALA A 112 1.48 23.05 3.65
C ALA A 112 0.42 22.05 4.09
N THR A 113 -0.37 22.42 5.12
CA THR A 113 -1.51 21.64 5.62
C THR A 113 -2.82 22.38 5.35
N VAL A 114 -3.83 21.68 4.85
CA VAL A 114 -5.18 22.21 4.62
C VAL A 114 -6.19 21.47 5.48
N THR A 115 -7.11 22.21 6.12
CA THR A 115 -8.22 21.69 6.95
C THR A 115 -9.57 21.96 6.28
N GLU A 116 -10.39 20.93 6.06
CA GLU A 116 -11.74 21.04 5.47
C GLU A 116 -12.77 21.66 6.45
N GLU A 117 -13.59 22.59 5.95
CA GLU A 117 -14.64 23.25 6.74
C GLU A 117 -15.84 22.32 7.00
N GLY A 118 -15.89 21.77 8.22
CA GLY A 118 -17.05 21.05 8.76
C GLY A 118 -16.86 19.54 8.96
N THR A 119 -15.79 18.96 8.42
CA THR A 119 -15.34 17.59 8.74
C THR A 119 -14.14 17.57 9.70
N GLU A 120 -13.41 18.69 9.80
CA GLU A 120 -12.14 18.83 10.53
C GLU A 120 -10.99 17.95 9.96
N ILE A 121 -11.17 17.34 8.78
CA ILE A 121 -10.16 16.52 8.11
C ILE A 121 -9.01 17.39 7.62
N THR A 122 -7.78 16.97 7.92
CA THR A 122 -6.55 17.63 7.47
C THR A 122 -5.80 16.83 6.40
N MET A 123 -5.03 17.53 5.58
CA MET A 123 -4.12 16.93 4.60
C MET A 123 -2.88 17.79 4.42
N THR A 124 -1.71 17.15 4.33
CA THR A 124 -0.42 17.84 4.26
C THR A 124 0.31 17.46 2.97
N LYS A 125 0.89 18.46 2.30
CA LYS A 125 1.74 18.33 1.11
C LYS A 125 3.03 19.10 1.35
N SER A 126 4.15 18.63 0.80
CA SER A 126 5.44 19.30 0.93
C SER A 126 6.27 19.26 -0.33
N GLU A 127 7.18 20.22 -0.43
CA GLU A 127 8.12 20.51 -1.50
C GLU A 127 9.27 21.33 -0.89
N THR A 128 10.26 21.74 -1.67
CA THR A 128 11.37 22.57 -1.19
C THR A 128 11.67 23.67 -2.24
N ILE A 129 12.45 24.68 -1.89
CA ILE A 129 12.86 25.79 -2.77
C ILE A 129 14.38 25.92 -2.72
N SER A 130 15.02 26.07 -3.87
CA SER A 130 16.48 26.25 -3.95
C SER A 130 16.91 27.72 -3.71
N LEU A 131 17.99 27.93 -2.95
CA LEU A 131 18.54 29.26 -2.66
C LEU A 131 19.83 29.51 -3.46
N THR A 132 19.88 30.64 -4.19
CA THR A 132 21.10 31.09 -4.87
C THR A 132 21.70 32.35 -4.24
N TYR A 133 23.05 32.37 -4.21
CA TYR A 133 23.86 33.52 -3.83
C TYR A 133 24.42 34.27 -5.07
N GLU A 134 24.16 33.77 -6.30
CA GLU A 134 24.49 34.49 -7.54
C GLU A 134 23.44 35.60 -7.78
N ILE A 135 23.86 36.86 -7.68
CA ILE A 135 22.97 38.03 -7.89
C ILE A 135 23.04 38.56 -9.32
N GLY A 136 24.09 38.22 -10.08
CA GLY A 136 24.19 38.52 -11.50
C GLY A 136 25.40 37.87 -12.18
N LYS A 137 25.44 37.99 -13.50
CA LYS A 137 26.32 37.22 -14.39
C LYS A 137 26.92 38.08 -15.50
N PHE A 138 28.24 37.94 -15.69
CA PHE A 138 28.92 38.46 -16.87
C PHE A 138 28.90 37.46 -18.03
N THR A 139 28.87 38.01 -19.25
CA THR A 139 29.21 37.29 -20.48
C THR A 139 30.03 38.18 -21.42
N LEU A 140 31.18 37.67 -21.87
CA LEU A 140 32.05 38.29 -22.87
C LEU A 140 31.61 37.87 -24.28
N THR A 141 31.39 38.83 -25.17
CA THR A 141 30.92 38.62 -26.55
C THR A 141 31.76 39.40 -27.56
N ASP A 142 31.58 39.10 -28.85
CA ASP A 142 32.21 39.78 -30.00
C ASP A 142 33.76 39.84 -30.01
N LEU A 143 34.43 39.02 -29.21
CA LEU A 143 35.89 38.92 -29.17
C LEU A 143 36.48 38.16 -30.37
N PRO A 144 37.59 38.64 -30.98
CA PRO A 144 38.35 37.86 -31.96
C PRO A 144 39.08 36.68 -31.30
N LYS A 145 39.24 35.57 -32.04
CA LYS A 145 39.99 34.39 -31.56
C LYS A 145 41.50 34.58 -31.54
N THR A 146 42.02 35.36 -32.48
CA THR A 146 43.44 35.63 -32.68
C THR A 146 43.70 37.10 -32.90
N TYR A 147 44.87 37.58 -32.47
CA TYR A 147 45.34 38.94 -32.73
C TYR A 147 46.77 38.97 -33.28
N GLU A 148 47.09 40.03 -34.04
CA GLU A 148 48.47 40.38 -34.36
C GLU A 148 48.99 41.37 -33.32
N HIS A 149 50.17 41.15 -32.74
CA HIS A 149 50.72 42.06 -31.74
C HIS A 149 51.01 43.45 -32.33
N GLY A 150 50.29 44.45 -31.83
CA GLY A 150 50.22 45.81 -32.38
C GLY A 150 48.82 46.20 -32.90
N SER A 151 47.92 45.22 -33.09
CA SER A 151 46.52 45.44 -33.45
C SER A 151 45.66 45.86 -32.25
N VAL A 152 44.43 46.29 -32.53
CA VAL A 152 43.39 46.57 -31.53
C VAL A 152 42.43 45.38 -31.47
N ILE A 153 42.21 44.85 -30.27
CA ILE A 153 41.16 43.86 -29.98
C ILE A 153 39.90 44.63 -29.59
N GLU A 154 38.79 44.37 -30.26
CA GLU A 154 37.46 44.85 -29.84
C GLU A 154 36.64 43.70 -29.24
N GLY A 155 35.67 44.04 -28.38
CA GLY A 155 34.79 43.08 -27.75
C GLY A 155 33.69 43.74 -26.93
N LYS A 156 32.79 42.93 -26.37
CA LYS A 156 31.67 43.40 -25.53
C LYS A 156 31.59 42.61 -24.23
N ILE A 157 31.06 43.25 -23.20
CA ILE A 157 30.66 42.62 -21.94
C ILE A 157 29.17 42.88 -21.76
N LYS A 158 28.38 41.83 -21.49
CA LYS A 158 27.00 41.95 -20.99
C LYS A 158 26.94 41.56 -19.53
N LEU A 159 26.23 42.34 -18.72
CA LEU A 159 25.89 42.06 -17.34
C LEU A 159 24.37 41.98 -17.16
N SER A 160 23.89 40.84 -16.67
CA SER A 160 22.49 40.62 -16.28
C SER A 160 22.38 40.19 -14.82
N ASN A 161 21.22 40.40 -14.20
CA ASN A 161 20.92 39.79 -12.90
C ASN A 161 20.61 38.28 -13.07
N PHE A 162 20.40 37.57 -11.95
CA PHE A 162 20.03 36.16 -11.95
C PHE A 162 18.79 35.85 -12.82
N LYS A 163 17.80 36.77 -12.82
CA LYS A 163 16.56 36.68 -13.61
C LYS A 163 16.72 37.12 -15.07
N GLY A 164 17.97 37.25 -15.57
CA GLY A 164 18.31 37.54 -16.97
C GLY A 164 18.13 39.00 -17.41
N ALA A 165 17.60 39.88 -16.55
CA ALA A 165 17.37 41.28 -16.85
C ALA A 165 18.69 42.09 -16.85
N PRO A 166 18.87 43.09 -17.73
CA PRO A 166 20.11 43.85 -17.84
C PRO A 166 20.37 44.74 -16.62
N ILE A 167 21.60 44.76 -16.11
CA ILE A 167 22.00 45.68 -15.03
C ILE A 167 22.65 46.93 -15.63
N GLN A 168 21.89 48.02 -15.61
CA GLN A 168 22.27 49.31 -16.21
C GLN A 168 23.19 50.13 -15.29
N ASN A 169 24.01 51.01 -15.87
CA ASN A 169 24.86 51.98 -15.18
C ASN A 169 25.81 51.39 -14.11
N LYS A 170 26.14 50.10 -14.18
CA LYS A 170 27.06 49.42 -13.26
C LYS A 170 28.48 49.56 -13.78
N VAL A 171 29.44 49.84 -12.89
CA VAL A 171 30.87 49.82 -13.25
C VAL A 171 31.35 48.37 -13.36
N VAL A 172 32.08 48.08 -14.44
CA VAL A 172 32.62 46.78 -14.82
C VAL A 172 34.11 46.92 -15.12
N TYR A 173 34.90 45.95 -14.70
CA TYR A 173 36.35 45.91 -14.89
C TYR A 173 36.73 44.77 -15.82
N LEU A 174 37.54 45.10 -16.84
CA LEU A 174 38.19 44.13 -17.71
C LEU A 174 39.62 43.90 -17.20
N LEU A 175 39.93 42.65 -16.85
CA LEU A 175 41.19 42.22 -16.25
C LEU A 175 41.97 41.30 -17.19
N GLU A 176 43.30 41.30 -17.06
CA GLU A 176 44.26 40.43 -17.74
C GLU A 176 44.90 39.45 -16.75
N GLY A 177 44.87 38.15 -17.05
CA GLY A 177 45.63 37.11 -16.33
C GLY A 177 44.81 36.18 -15.42
N SER A 178 45.36 34.99 -15.13
CA SER A 178 44.63 33.87 -14.53
C SER A 178 44.53 33.90 -13.00
N TRP A 179 45.64 34.21 -12.32
CA TRP A 179 45.74 34.27 -10.85
C TRP A 179 46.19 35.67 -10.36
N SER A 180 47.16 36.28 -11.04
CA SER A 180 47.54 37.69 -10.86
C SER A 180 46.84 38.56 -11.90
N SER A 181 45.70 39.16 -11.55
CA SER A 181 44.93 40.02 -12.44
C SER A 181 45.52 41.43 -12.56
N LYS A 182 45.79 41.88 -13.78
CA LYS A 182 46.12 43.28 -14.10
C LYS A 182 44.87 43.97 -14.67
N LEU A 183 44.48 45.12 -14.11
CA LEU A 183 43.37 45.91 -14.65
C LEU A 183 43.75 46.49 -16.02
N LEU A 184 42.90 46.28 -17.02
CA LEU A 184 43.04 46.86 -18.37
C LEU A 184 42.15 48.09 -18.55
N LEU A 185 40.85 47.95 -18.28
CA LEU A 185 39.84 48.98 -18.51
C LEU A 185 38.77 48.95 -17.42
N ASN A 186 38.29 50.12 -17.02
CA ASN A 186 37.05 50.30 -16.26
C ASN A 186 35.99 50.94 -17.17
N LEU A 187 34.79 50.36 -17.13
CA LEU A 187 33.72 50.57 -18.11
C LEU A 187 32.37 50.67 -17.38
N THR A 188 31.33 51.21 -18.01
CA THR A 188 29.99 51.33 -17.41
C THR A 188 28.94 50.77 -18.37
N THR A 189 28.00 49.97 -17.87
CA THR A 189 26.95 49.36 -18.69
C THR A 189 25.87 50.35 -19.14
N ASP A 190 25.38 50.14 -20.36
CA ASP A 190 24.28 50.89 -20.99
C ASP A 190 22.88 50.38 -20.54
N SER A 191 21.82 50.81 -21.24
CA SER A 191 20.43 50.41 -20.97
C SER A 191 20.17 48.91 -21.18
N ASP A 192 20.96 48.24 -22.01
CA ASP A 192 20.80 46.84 -22.37
C ASP A 192 21.77 45.95 -21.57
N GLY A 193 22.42 46.54 -20.55
CA GLY A 193 23.40 45.88 -19.68
C GLY A 193 24.71 45.60 -20.41
N LEU A 194 24.93 46.20 -21.58
CA LEU A 194 26.08 45.98 -22.45
C LEU A 194 27.13 47.08 -22.24
N VAL A 195 28.39 46.75 -22.56
CA VAL A 195 29.42 47.75 -22.81
C VAL A 195 30.43 47.21 -23.82
N SER A 196 30.81 48.03 -24.78
CA SER A 196 31.82 47.71 -25.79
C SER A 196 33.19 48.23 -25.35
N PHE A 197 34.26 47.51 -25.69
CA PHE A 197 35.64 47.89 -25.36
C PHE A 197 36.60 47.70 -26.54
N SER A 198 37.68 48.47 -26.52
CA SER A 198 38.79 48.35 -27.47
C SER A 198 40.14 48.39 -26.73
N LEU A 199 41.01 47.44 -27.05
CA LEU A 199 42.26 47.15 -26.34
C LEU A 199 43.43 47.17 -27.32
N ASN A 200 44.29 48.18 -27.25
CA ASN A 200 45.50 48.24 -28.06
C ASN A 200 46.57 47.29 -27.50
N THR A 201 46.99 46.31 -28.30
CA THR A 201 47.90 45.24 -27.86
C THR A 201 49.40 45.61 -27.94
N SER A 202 49.73 46.81 -28.43
CA SER A 202 51.11 47.31 -28.55
C SER A 202 51.84 47.45 -27.21
N SER A 203 51.11 47.55 -26.10
CA SER A 203 51.64 47.72 -24.73
C SER A 203 51.55 46.44 -23.88
N LEU A 204 51.14 45.32 -24.47
CA LEU A 204 51.00 44.02 -23.81
C LEU A 204 52.15 43.08 -24.22
N PRO A 205 52.48 42.05 -23.42
CA PRO A 205 53.45 41.03 -23.82
C PRO A 205 53.03 40.33 -25.12
N LYS A 206 53.99 39.70 -25.80
CA LYS A 206 53.80 39.03 -27.09
C LYS A 206 53.38 37.56 -26.88
N GLU A 207 52.31 37.39 -26.13
CA GLU A 207 51.80 36.13 -25.57
C GLU A 207 50.26 36.08 -25.66
N ASP A 208 49.62 35.02 -25.16
CA ASP A 208 48.15 34.90 -25.24
C ASP A 208 47.46 35.73 -24.15
N ILE A 209 46.46 36.54 -24.54
CA ILE A 209 45.80 37.49 -23.64
C ILE A 209 44.58 36.82 -22.99
N ASN A 210 44.65 36.59 -21.68
CA ASN A 210 43.55 36.03 -20.89
C ASN A 210 42.68 37.15 -20.30
N LEU A 211 41.54 37.44 -20.94
CA LEU A 211 40.59 38.47 -20.51
C LEU A 211 39.58 37.91 -19.49
N MET A 212 39.25 38.71 -18.48
CA MET A 212 38.23 38.41 -17.46
C MET A 212 37.34 39.62 -17.19
N ALA A 213 36.03 39.42 -17.11
CA ALA A 213 35.05 40.47 -16.74
C ALA A 213 34.62 40.33 -15.27
N SER A 214 34.59 41.44 -14.52
CA SER A 214 34.34 41.45 -13.07
C SER A 214 33.68 42.76 -12.56
N VAL A 215 32.98 42.71 -11.42
CA VAL A 215 32.60 43.92 -10.64
C VAL A 215 33.76 44.42 -9.79
N TYR A 216 34.80 43.61 -9.59
CA TYR A 216 35.96 43.93 -8.76
C TYR A 216 37.19 44.34 -9.60
N PRO A 217 37.97 45.37 -9.20
CA PRO A 217 39.13 45.86 -9.95
C PRO A 217 40.36 44.94 -9.89
N THR A 218 40.30 43.89 -9.08
CA THR A 218 41.28 42.81 -8.94
C THR A 218 40.55 41.48 -8.84
N PHE A 219 41.27 40.37 -9.03
CA PHE A 219 40.75 39.04 -8.78
C PHE A 219 40.27 38.95 -7.32
N HIS A 220 38.97 38.68 -7.17
CA HIS A 220 38.31 38.46 -5.90
C HIS A 220 38.04 36.96 -5.77
N TYR A 221 38.20 36.43 -4.56
CA TYR A 221 37.73 35.09 -4.24
C TYR A 221 36.44 35.26 -3.45
N ASP A 222 35.32 34.91 -4.06
CA ASP A 222 34.00 35.06 -3.45
C ASP A 222 33.94 34.28 -2.13
N GLY A 223 33.35 34.90 -1.10
CA GLY A 223 33.16 34.25 0.18
C GLY A 223 32.15 33.12 0.09
N TYR A 224 32.36 32.06 0.88
CA TYR A 224 31.33 31.04 1.06
C TYR A 224 30.05 31.71 1.59
N LYS A 225 28.93 31.56 0.86
CA LYS A 225 27.64 32.20 1.14
C LYS A 225 27.64 33.74 1.16
N THR A 226 28.49 34.40 0.37
CA THR A 226 28.35 35.86 0.11
C THR A 226 27.68 36.13 -1.24
N PRO A 227 26.76 37.11 -1.35
CA PRO A 227 26.16 37.49 -2.64
C PRO A 227 27.22 37.93 -3.64
N SER A 228 27.30 37.28 -4.81
CA SER A 228 28.38 37.55 -5.78
C SER A 228 27.93 37.62 -7.25
N PHE A 229 28.83 38.15 -8.10
CA PHE A 229 28.63 38.27 -9.55
C PHE A 229 29.50 37.25 -10.27
N SER A 230 28.90 36.30 -10.98
CA SER A 230 29.65 35.27 -11.70
C SER A 230 30.43 35.89 -12.87
N THR A 231 31.71 35.50 -12.98
CA THR A 231 32.69 36.13 -13.88
C THR A 231 32.95 35.27 -15.12
N ASP A 232 33.07 35.91 -16.29
CA ASP A 232 33.43 35.24 -17.55
C ASP A 232 34.92 35.46 -17.87
N ARG A 233 35.56 34.47 -18.49
CA ARG A 233 36.98 34.41 -18.81
C ARG A 233 37.19 33.87 -20.23
N LYS A 234 37.89 34.64 -21.09
CA LYS A 234 38.16 34.25 -22.49
C LYS A 234 39.58 34.61 -22.91
N THR A 235 40.25 33.66 -23.57
CA THR A 235 41.61 33.82 -24.10
C THR A 235 41.56 34.29 -25.55
N VAL A 236 42.39 35.27 -25.90
CA VAL A 236 42.66 35.72 -27.28
C VAL A 236 44.11 35.36 -27.60
N HIS A 237 44.31 34.49 -28.59
CA HIS A 237 45.62 33.90 -28.87
C HIS A 237 46.47 34.77 -29.81
N LEU A 238 47.79 34.76 -29.64
CA LEU A 238 48.70 35.42 -30.58
C LEU A 238 48.76 34.63 -31.90
N PHE A 239 48.56 35.30 -33.04
CA PHE A 239 48.67 34.66 -34.36
C PHE A 239 50.08 34.10 -34.62
N ARG A 240 50.15 32.81 -34.97
CA ARG A 240 51.38 32.05 -35.28
C ARG A 240 51.10 31.07 -36.44
N PRO A 241 52.04 30.83 -37.37
CA PRO A 241 51.89 29.82 -38.41
C PRO A 241 51.96 28.39 -37.82
N VAL A 242 51.17 27.46 -38.38
CA VAL A 242 50.97 26.11 -37.82
C VAL A 242 51.92 25.09 -38.47
N THR A 243 52.29 24.06 -37.70
CA THR A 243 53.10 22.90 -38.11
C THR A 243 52.49 21.60 -37.54
N PRO A 244 52.91 20.39 -37.99
CA PRO A 244 52.40 19.11 -37.44
C PRO A 244 52.65 18.87 -35.94
N TYR A 245 53.43 19.74 -35.29
CA TYR A 245 53.79 19.66 -33.87
C TYR A 245 53.45 20.96 -33.10
N THR A 246 52.54 21.78 -33.62
CA THR A 246 52.02 22.96 -32.92
C THR A 246 50.49 22.97 -32.97
N PRO A 247 49.79 23.23 -31.84
CA PRO A 247 48.33 23.11 -31.77
C PRO A 247 47.65 24.11 -32.69
N SER A 248 46.90 23.62 -33.68
CA SER A 248 46.14 24.50 -34.57
C SER A 248 45.04 25.26 -33.80
N LEU A 249 44.86 26.54 -34.14
CA LEU A 249 43.74 27.37 -33.66
C LEU A 249 42.47 27.23 -34.54
N SER A 250 42.52 26.28 -35.48
CA SER A 250 41.41 25.89 -36.34
C SER A 250 40.29 25.23 -35.54
N GLU A 251 39.03 25.51 -35.87
CA GLU A 251 37.87 24.95 -35.18
C GLU A 251 36.73 24.61 -36.16
N LEU A 252 36.01 23.53 -35.85
CA LEU A 252 34.71 23.21 -36.42
C LEU A 252 33.63 23.56 -35.39
N ILE A 253 32.59 24.28 -35.80
CA ILE A 253 31.46 24.68 -34.96
C ILE A 253 30.19 24.10 -35.58
N ILE A 254 29.57 23.16 -34.88
CA ILE A 254 28.22 22.69 -35.20
C ILE A 254 27.25 23.78 -34.74
N GLU A 255 26.35 24.24 -35.60
CA GLU A 255 25.34 25.23 -35.18
C GLU A 255 24.33 24.60 -34.22
N ASN A 256 23.91 25.35 -33.20
CA ASN A 256 22.87 24.87 -32.29
C ASN A 256 21.50 24.90 -33.00
N ILE A 257 20.70 23.88 -32.75
CA ILE A 257 19.36 23.69 -33.29
C ILE A 257 18.37 23.90 -32.13
N GLU A 258 17.14 24.29 -32.41
CA GLU A 258 16.07 24.34 -31.40
C GLU A 258 15.81 22.93 -30.85
N GLN A 259 15.86 22.78 -29.51
CA GLN A 259 15.78 21.48 -28.82
C GLN A 259 14.52 21.42 -27.93
N PRO A 260 13.91 20.23 -27.72
CA PRO A 260 14.31 18.93 -28.27
C PRO A 260 13.95 18.77 -29.75
N LEU A 261 14.77 18.00 -30.47
CA LEU A 261 14.53 17.64 -31.87
C LEU A 261 13.28 16.76 -31.96
N LYS A 262 12.26 17.24 -32.66
CA LYS A 262 10.98 16.55 -32.86
C LYS A 262 11.15 15.25 -33.64
N CYS A 263 10.38 14.24 -33.27
CA CYS A 263 10.41 12.95 -33.96
C CYS A 263 9.71 12.99 -35.32
N ASP A 264 10.13 12.05 -36.19
CA ASP A 264 9.61 11.84 -37.54
C ASP A 264 9.80 13.06 -38.47
N ALA A 265 10.79 13.92 -38.16
CA ALA A 265 11.14 15.15 -38.87
C ALA A 265 12.57 15.14 -39.43
N GLU A 266 12.87 16.07 -40.35
CA GLU A 266 14.17 16.20 -41.02
C GLU A 266 14.81 17.55 -40.72
N PHE A 267 16.00 17.53 -40.10
CA PHE A 267 16.76 18.72 -39.69
C PHE A 267 17.98 18.92 -40.59
N THR A 268 18.34 20.17 -40.85
CA THR A 268 19.59 20.52 -41.54
C THR A 268 20.64 20.90 -40.50
N VAL A 269 21.72 20.15 -40.43
CA VAL A 269 22.83 20.36 -39.49
C VAL A 269 23.91 21.17 -40.20
N THR A 270 23.99 22.46 -39.91
CA THR A 270 25.04 23.35 -40.43
C THR A 270 26.32 23.20 -39.61
N ILE A 271 27.46 23.13 -40.30
CA ILE A 271 28.79 23.14 -39.69
C ILE A 271 29.56 24.34 -40.25
N LYS A 272 29.91 25.28 -39.37
CA LYS A 272 30.83 26.39 -39.65
C LYS A 272 32.26 25.94 -39.42
N TYR A 273 33.11 26.03 -40.44
CA TYR A 273 34.55 25.79 -40.29
C TYR A 273 35.30 27.12 -40.24
N TYR A 274 36.36 27.16 -39.42
CA TYR A 274 37.24 28.32 -39.31
C TYR A 274 38.69 27.81 -39.17
N PHE A 275 39.46 27.89 -40.26
CA PHE A 275 40.82 27.36 -40.34
C PHE A 275 41.84 28.51 -40.26
N ILE A 276 42.87 28.37 -39.41
CA ILE A 276 43.83 29.43 -39.09
C ILE A 276 45.27 28.90 -39.18
N GLY A 277 46.16 29.67 -39.81
CA GLY A 277 47.60 29.44 -39.81
C GLY A 277 48.12 28.47 -40.87
N GLU A 278 47.24 27.97 -41.75
CA GLU A 278 47.58 27.13 -42.90
C GLU A 278 48.44 27.88 -43.93
N THR A 279 49.49 27.23 -44.41
CA THR A 279 50.46 27.83 -45.35
C THR A 279 50.04 27.73 -46.82
N ALA A 280 49.11 26.82 -47.14
CA ALA A 280 48.50 26.70 -48.47
C ALA A 280 47.40 27.76 -48.66
N LYS A 281 47.48 28.53 -49.76
CA LYS A 281 46.49 29.59 -50.07
C LYS A 281 45.15 29.03 -50.57
N ASP A 282 45.20 28.00 -51.41
CA ASP A 282 44.03 27.27 -51.88
C ASP A 282 44.28 25.78 -51.61
N PHE A 283 43.35 25.10 -50.92
CA PHE A 283 43.43 23.67 -50.67
C PHE A 283 42.04 23.02 -50.65
N LYS A 284 42.01 21.68 -50.67
CA LYS A 284 40.78 20.90 -50.48
C LYS A 284 40.94 20.03 -49.25
N THR A 285 39.89 19.95 -48.42
CA THR A 285 39.83 19.05 -47.27
C THR A 285 38.48 18.34 -47.24
N ASP A 286 38.48 17.12 -46.70
CA ASP A 286 37.28 16.31 -46.51
C ASP A 286 36.84 16.49 -45.06
N ILE A 287 35.66 17.09 -44.85
CA ILE A 287 35.06 17.20 -43.52
C ILE A 287 34.11 16.01 -43.35
N VAL A 288 34.44 15.15 -42.38
CA VAL A 288 33.74 13.90 -42.07
C VAL A 288 32.80 14.14 -40.89
N TYR A 289 31.58 13.61 -40.97
CA TYR A 289 30.60 13.63 -39.88
C TYR A 289 30.16 12.22 -39.50
N MET A 290 29.94 12.02 -38.21
CA MET A 290 29.42 10.79 -37.60
C MET A 290 28.32 11.18 -36.61
N VAL A 291 27.22 10.44 -36.67
CA VAL A 291 26.04 10.63 -35.84
C VAL A 291 25.86 9.37 -34.99
N LEU A 292 25.80 9.52 -33.67
CA LEU A 292 25.69 8.44 -32.71
C LEU A 292 24.40 8.58 -31.89
N SER A 293 23.78 7.46 -31.54
CA SER A 293 22.72 7.41 -30.52
C SER A 293 22.85 6.13 -29.70
N ARG A 294 22.55 6.17 -28.40
CA ARG A 294 22.66 5.04 -27.46
C ARG A 294 24.02 4.32 -27.51
N GLY A 295 25.10 5.06 -27.80
CA GLY A 295 26.47 4.54 -27.93
C GLY A 295 26.84 3.86 -29.26
N VAL A 296 26.00 3.94 -30.30
CA VAL A 296 26.23 3.31 -31.60
C VAL A 296 26.22 4.36 -32.72
N ILE A 297 27.13 4.26 -33.70
CA ILE A 297 27.12 5.10 -34.91
C ILE A 297 25.92 4.69 -35.78
N VAL A 298 24.96 5.60 -35.96
CA VAL A 298 23.72 5.40 -36.72
C VAL A 298 23.77 5.96 -38.14
N HIS A 299 24.55 7.02 -38.36
CA HIS A 299 24.70 7.67 -39.67
C HIS A 299 26.09 8.30 -39.78
N HIS A 300 26.65 8.36 -41.00
CA HIS A 300 27.97 8.95 -41.24
C HIS A 300 28.11 9.36 -42.72
N GLY A 301 29.01 10.31 -42.98
CA GLY A 301 29.31 10.79 -44.33
C GLY A 301 30.47 11.77 -44.33
N TYR A 302 30.76 12.36 -45.50
CA TYR A 302 31.76 13.42 -45.64
C TYR A 302 31.39 14.38 -46.77
N GLU A 303 31.88 15.61 -46.69
CA GLU A 303 31.75 16.63 -47.74
C GLU A 303 33.14 17.19 -48.12
N LYS A 304 33.36 17.43 -49.42
CA LYS A 304 34.65 17.92 -49.93
C LYS A 304 34.60 19.45 -50.08
N VAL A 305 35.35 20.16 -49.24
CA VAL A 305 35.34 21.62 -49.17
C VAL A 305 36.56 22.21 -49.88
N GLU A 306 36.33 23.18 -50.77
CA GLU A 306 37.39 23.99 -51.38
C GLU A 306 37.64 25.25 -50.53
N VAL A 307 38.80 25.29 -49.88
CA VAL A 307 39.17 26.33 -48.92
C VAL A 307 40.09 27.37 -49.59
N LYS A 308 39.72 28.65 -49.47
CA LYS A 308 40.52 29.79 -49.93
C LYS A 308 40.93 30.62 -48.73
N SER A 309 42.23 30.79 -48.52
CA SER A 309 42.83 31.43 -47.35
C SER A 309 43.17 32.90 -47.64
N SER A 310 42.50 33.80 -46.91
CA SER A 310 42.77 35.24 -46.90
C SER A 310 43.57 35.60 -45.65
N ASN A 311 44.79 36.12 -45.83
CA ASN A 311 45.70 36.49 -44.74
C ASN A 311 45.97 35.35 -43.72
N GLY A 312 45.94 34.08 -44.15
CA GLY A 312 46.19 32.94 -43.28
C GLY A 312 44.97 32.49 -42.45
N ALA A 313 43.79 33.05 -42.71
CA ALA A 313 42.52 32.58 -42.17
C ALA A 313 41.53 32.25 -43.30
N ALA A 314 40.73 31.20 -43.11
CA ALA A 314 39.67 30.80 -44.03
C ALA A 314 38.43 30.37 -43.24
N SER A 315 37.24 30.69 -43.75
CA SER A 315 35.98 30.30 -43.13
C SER A 315 34.91 29.97 -44.15
N GLY A 316 33.88 29.24 -43.71
CA GLY A 316 32.73 28.90 -44.53
C GLY A 316 31.81 27.91 -43.82
N THR A 317 30.90 27.31 -44.58
CA THR A 317 29.84 26.43 -44.09
C THR A 317 29.67 25.21 -44.97
N MET A 318 29.48 24.05 -44.36
CA MET A 318 28.86 22.86 -44.99
C MET A 318 27.55 22.54 -44.27
N SER A 319 26.70 21.70 -44.85
CA SER A 319 25.45 21.29 -44.20
C SER A 319 24.94 19.95 -44.69
N PHE A 320 24.68 19.01 -43.77
CA PHE A 320 24.06 17.73 -44.08
C PHE A 320 22.64 17.65 -43.49
N LYS A 321 21.87 16.64 -43.91
CA LYS A 321 20.51 16.41 -43.40
C LYS A 321 20.46 15.22 -42.45
N LEU A 322 19.69 15.35 -41.39
CA LEU A 322 19.46 14.32 -40.38
C LEU A 322 17.95 14.08 -40.22
N SER A 323 17.50 12.88 -40.60
CA SER A 323 16.13 12.41 -40.34
C SER A 323 16.06 11.81 -38.93
N VAL A 324 15.23 12.37 -38.05
CA VAL A 324 15.14 11.99 -36.62
C VAL A 324 14.00 11.00 -36.42
N GLY A 325 14.33 9.72 -36.23
CA GLY A 325 13.37 8.66 -35.89
C GLY A 325 13.38 8.29 -34.40
N ALA A 326 12.33 7.62 -33.93
CA ALA A 326 12.19 7.15 -32.54
C ALA A 326 13.27 6.14 -32.07
N ASP A 327 14.07 5.60 -32.98
CA ASP A 327 15.28 4.84 -32.66
C ASP A 327 16.46 5.71 -32.20
N LEU A 328 16.45 7.01 -32.51
CA LEU A 328 17.49 7.97 -32.09
C LEU A 328 17.20 8.65 -30.74
N ALA A 329 15.96 8.59 -30.25
CA ALA A 329 15.59 9.08 -28.92
C ALA A 329 16.35 8.29 -27.82
N PRO A 330 16.71 8.90 -26.67
CA PRO A 330 16.34 10.23 -26.22
C PRO A 330 17.34 11.33 -26.62
N ALA A 331 18.51 10.96 -27.16
CA ALA A 331 19.56 11.93 -27.51
C ALA A 331 20.44 11.42 -28.67
N VAL A 332 20.98 12.36 -29.43
CA VAL A 332 21.91 12.11 -30.54
C VAL A 332 23.18 12.92 -30.36
N GLN A 333 24.34 12.30 -30.59
CA GLN A 333 25.65 12.93 -30.49
C GLN A 333 26.26 13.03 -31.88
N ILE A 334 26.55 14.26 -32.32
CA ILE A 334 27.15 14.53 -33.62
C ILE A 334 28.63 14.86 -33.41
N LEU A 335 29.49 14.04 -34.00
CA LEU A 335 30.94 14.25 -34.10
C LEU A 335 31.26 14.68 -35.53
N VAL A 336 32.07 15.74 -35.69
CA VAL A 336 32.58 16.18 -36.98
C VAL A 336 34.09 16.36 -36.87
N TYR A 337 34.85 15.91 -37.87
CA TYR A 337 36.29 16.11 -37.92
C TYR A 337 36.82 16.31 -39.35
N CYS A 338 37.98 16.94 -39.49
CA CYS A 338 38.70 17.08 -40.75
C CYS A 338 40.22 16.99 -40.54
N VAL A 339 40.95 16.63 -41.60
CA VAL A 339 42.42 16.65 -41.64
C VAL A 339 42.88 17.82 -42.49
N LEU A 340 43.78 18.64 -41.96
CA LEU A 340 44.31 19.83 -42.64
C LEU A 340 45.64 19.55 -43.36
N PRO A 341 46.05 20.38 -44.34
CA PRO A 341 47.34 20.25 -45.01
C PRO A 341 48.56 20.31 -44.08
N SER A 342 48.43 20.93 -42.91
CA SER A 342 49.41 20.94 -41.82
C SER A 342 49.48 19.63 -41.01
N GLU A 343 48.86 18.55 -41.48
CA GLU A 343 48.68 17.24 -40.82
C GLU A 343 47.89 17.26 -39.49
N ASN A 344 47.46 18.46 -39.05
CA ASN A 344 46.62 18.64 -37.88
C ASN A 344 45.21 18.07 -38.09
N VAL A 345 44.67 17.42 -37.05
CA VAL A 345 43.28 16.97 -36.99
C VAL A 345 42.47 17.97 -36.17
N VAL A 346 41.38 18.47 -36.74
CA VAL A 346 40.38 19.29 -36.04
C VAL A 346 39.14 18.45 -35.87
N ALA A 347 38.60 18.34 -34.65
CA ALA A 347 37.32 17.68 -34.40
C ALA A 347 36.46 18.48 -33.41
N ARG A 348 35.16 18.24 -33.46
CA ARG A 348 34.15 18.81 -32.55
C ARG A 348 33.00 17.82 -32.35
N SER A 349 32.59 17.66 -31.10
CA SER A 349 31.35 16.96 -30.71
C SER A 349 30.27 17.94 -30.23
N THR A 350 29.00 17.57 -30.37
CA THR A 350 27.83 18.22 -29.75
C THR A 350 26.71 17.20 -29.55
N THR A 351 26.04 17.23 -28.40
CA THR A 351 24.84 16.42 -28.12
C THR A 351 23.58 17.25 -28.37
N PHE A 352 22.55 16.65 -28.94
CA PHE A 352 21.22 17.21 -29.09
C PHE A 352 20.18 16.26 -28.49
N ASP A 353 19.29 16.79 -27.66
CA ASP A 353 18.18 16.03 -27.10
C ASP A 353 17.06 15.85 -28.15
N ILE A 354 16.42 14.69 -28.12
CA ILE A 354 15.35 14.28 -29.03
C ILE A 354 14.07 14.03 -28.23
N GLU A 355 12.93 14.36 -28.82
CA GLU A 355 11.60 14.07 -28.29
C GLU A 355 11.48 12.58 -27.89
N LYS A 356 11.04 12.30 -26.66
CA LYS A 356 10.97 10.94 -26.08
C LYS A 356 9.78 10.14 -26.63
N CYS A 357 9.84 9.86 -27.93
CA CYS A 357 8.74 9.32 -28.72
C CYS A 357 8.86 7.80 -28.96
N PHE A 358 7.72 7.16 -29.27
CA PHE A 358 7.65 5.72 -29.54
C PHE A 358 7.37 5.40 -31.03
N LYS A 359 7.80 4.20 -31.48
CA LYS A 359 7.48 3.66 -32.82
C LYS A 359 6.06 3.12 -32.92
N ASN A 360 5.53 2.57 -31.83
CA ASN A 360 4.11 2.29 -31.69
C ASN A 360 3.44 3.55 -31.13
N LYS A 361 2.74 4.31 -31.97
CA LYS A 361 1.96 5.48 -31.51
C LYS A 361 0.67 4.93 -30.87
N VAL A 362 0.42 5.25 -29.61
CA VAL A 362 -0.75 4.78 -28.86
C VAL A 362 -1.58 5.98 -28.41
N SER A 363 -2.89 5.92 -28.56
CA SER A 363 -3.82 6.87 -27.95
C SER A 363 -5.00 6.17 -27.30
N LEU A 364 -5.50 6.78 -26.23
CA LEU A 364 -6.57 6.27 -25.39
C LEU A 364 -7.56 7.41 -25.09
N GLN A 365 -8.86 7.16 -25.16
CA GLN A 365 -9.88 8.18 -24.87
C GLN A 365 -11.22 7.55 -24.46
N PHE A 366 -11.85 8.08 -23.41
CA PHE A 366 -13.25 7.76 -23.07
C PHE A 366 -14.24 8.57 -23.94
N SER A 367 -15.34 7.93 -24.33
CA SER A 367 -16.44 8.57 -25.05
C SER A 367 -17.76 8.27 -24.34
N PRO A 368 -18.33 9.23 -23.57
CA PRO A 368 -17.82 10.58 -23.24
C PRO A 368 -16.70 10.60 -22.17
N SER A 369 -15.98 11.72 -22.04
CA SER A 369 -14.93 11.91 -21.00
C SER A 369 -15.43 12.43 -19.64
N ARG A 370 -16.70 12.84 -19.57
CA ARG A 370 -17.45 13.02 -18.32
C ARG A 370 -18.59 12.04 -18.33
N ALA A 371 -18.74 11.32 -17.24
CA ALA A 371 -19.75 10.29 -17.07
C ALA A 371 -20.30 10.33 -15.65
N VAL A 372 -21.16 9.37 -15.38
CA VAL A 372 -21.95 9.26 -14.16
C VAL A 372 -21.92 7.84 -13.61
N PRO A 373 -22.09 7.69 -12.28
CA PRO A 373 -22.26 6.40 -11.61
C PRO A 373 -23.21 5.44 -12.34
N GLY A 374 -22.70 4.30 -12.80
CA GLY A 374 -23.48 3.24 -13.44
C GLY A 374 -23.73 3.38 -14.95
N GLU A 375 -23.22 4.42 -15.61
CA GLU A 375 -23.37 4.60 -17.06
C GLU A 375 -22.50 3.62 -17.87
N LYS A 376 -22.92 3.33 -19.10
CA LYS A 376 -22.12 2.57 -20.08
C LYS A 376 -21.31 3.53 -20.93
N ASN A 377 -19.99 3.45 -20.79
CA ASN A 377 -19.02 4.27 -21.52
C ASN A 377 -18.20 3.38 -22.48
N THR A 378 -17.55 3.98 -23.47
CA THR A 378 -16.62 3.27 -24.38
C THR A 378 -15.23 3.86 -24.28
N LEU A 379 -14.27 3.03 -23.91
CA LEU A 379 -12.86 3.36 -23.93
C LEU A 379 -12.29 3.01 -25.31
N HIS A 380 -11.98 4.03 -26.10
CA HIS A 380 -11.39 3.92 -27.43
C HIS A 380 -9.87 3.81 -27.31
N LEU A 381 -9.32 2.74 -27.89
CA LEU A 381 -7.89 2.45 -27.92
C LEU A 381 -7.42 2.40 -29.39
N SER A 382 -6.38 3.16 -29.71
CA SER A 382 -5.73 3.16 -31.02
C SER A 382 -4.24 2.82 -30.85
N ALA A 383 -3.74 1.89 -31.64
CA ALA A 383 -2.32 1.48 -31.66
C ALA A 383 -1.99 0.83 -33.01
N GLN A 384 -0.74 0.39 -33.21
CA GLN A 384 -0.42 -0.40 -34.40
C GLN A 384 -1.27 -1.70 -34.45
N PRO A 385 -1.78 -2.10 -35.64
CA PRO A 385 -2.41 -3.41 -35.85
C PRO A 385 -1.59 -4.57 -35.28
N GLY A 386 -2.26 -5.48 -34.59
CA GLY A 386 -1.64 -6.62 -33.91
C GLY A 386 -0.92 -6.27 -32.60
N SER A 387 -1.12 -5.07 -32.03
CA SER A 387 -0.60 -4.73 -30.70
C SER A 387 -1.38 -5.45 -29.59
N LEU A 388 -0.68 -5.84 -28.52
CA LEU A 388 -1.29 -6.22 -27.25
C LEU A 388 -1.04 -5.11 -26.23
N CYS A 389 -2.10 -4.59 -25.63
CA CYS A 389 -2.06 -3.43 -24.74
C CYS A 389 -2.49 -3.79 -23.31
N GLY A 390 -1.72 -3.38 -22.32
CA GLY A 390 -2.15 -3.35 -20.92
C GLY A 390 -2.92 -2.07 -20.63
N LEU A 391 -4.05 -2.19 -19.94
CA LEU A 391 -4.93 -1.09 -19.54
C LEU A 391 -5.14 -1.12 -18.02
N SER A 392 -4.88 0.01 -17.36
CA SER A 392 -5.26 0.26 -15.96
C SER A 392 -6.21 1.46 -15.86
N ALA A 393 -7.05 1.48 -14.81
CA ALA A 393 -7.78 2.68 -14.38
C ALA A 393 -7.84 2.73 -12.85
N VAL A 394 -7.32 3.82 -12.28
CA VAL A 394 -7.10 4.01 -10.84
C VAL A 394 -7.81 5.29 -10.40
N ASP A 395 -8.39 5.29 -9.19
CA ASP A 395 -9.04 6.47 -8.62
C ASP A 395 -7.98 7.53 -8.24
N GLN A 396 -8.23 8.81 -8.54
CA GLN A 396 -7.35 9.93 -8.17
C GLN A 396 -7.02 9.93 -6.67
N SER A 397 -7.93 9.44 -5.81
CA SER A 397 -7.71 9.26 -4.37
C SER A 397 -6.47 8.41 -4.04
N VAL A 398 -6.17 7.39 -4.85
CA VAL A 398 -4.97 6.54 -4.68
C VAL A 398 -3.71 7.26 -5.18
N LEU A 399 -3.83 8.03 -6.27
CA LEU A 399 -2.73 8.81 -6.83
C LEU A 399 -2.32 10.00 -5.96
N ILE A 400 -3.23 10.54 -5.14
CA ILE A 400 -2.92 11.54 -4.11
C ILE A 400 -2.06 10.93 -2.99
N LEU A 401 -2.21 9.65 -2.67
CA LEU A 401 -1.45 8.95 -1.61
C LEU A 401 -0.01 8.57 -2.02
N GLU A 402 0.27 8.38 -3.31
CA GLU A 402 1.61 8.15 -3.86
C GLU A 402 1.83 8.92 -5.18
N SER A 403 1.75 10.25 -5.13
CA SER A 403 1.95 11.10 -6.30
C SER A 403 3.32 10.88 -6.94
N GLY A 404 3.37 10.70 -8.27
CA GLY A 404 4.62 10.57 -9.03
C GLY A 404 5.12 9.14 -9.26
N LYS A 405 4.46 8.09 -8.74
CA LYS A 405 4.83 6.67 -9.01
C LYS A 405 4.45 6.17 -10.41
N ARG A 406 3.42 6.76 -11.01
CA ARG A 406 2.88 6.55 -12.38
C ARG A 406 3.92 6.20 -13.44
N LEU A 407 3.59 5.32 -14.39
CA LEU A 407 4.44 5.07 -15.56
C LEU A 407 4.35 6.25 -16.55
N ASP A 408 5.51 6.84 -16.88
CA ASP A 408 5.64 7.96 -17.80
C ASP A 408 6.75 7.72 -18.85
N THR A 409 6.87 8.63 -19.81
CA THR A 409 7.90 8.61 -20.86
C THR A 409 9.32 8.62 -20.30
N ASP A 410 9.57 9.46 -19.29
CA ASP A 410 10.92 9.72 -18.78
C ASP A 410 11.47 8.50 -18.04
N LYS A 411 10.66 7.86 -17.21
CA LYS A 411 10.99 6.58 -16.55
C LYS A 411 11.34 5.49 -17.57
N ILE A 412 10.58 5.36 -18.66
CA ILE A 412 10.86 4.35 -19.70
C ILE A 412 12.21 4.63 -20.40
N PHE A 413 12.49 5.88 -20.76
CA PHE A 413 13.78 6.24 -21.37
C PHE A 413 14.94 6.19 -20.37
N ASN A 414 14.69 6.43 -19.08
CA ASN A 414 15.67 6.29 -17.99
C ASN A 414 15.99 4.83 -17.62
N MET A 415 15.16 3.87 -18.03
CA MET A 415 15.49 2.44 -17.95
C MET A 415 16.42 1.96 -19.09
N LEU A 416 16.75 2.81 -20.08
CA LEU A 416 17.72 2.45 -21.13
C LEU A 416 19.15 2.39 -20.53
N PRO A 417 19.93 1.33 -20.80
CA PRO A 417 21.27 1.16 -20.21
C PRO A 417 22.31 2.15 -20.74
N VAL A 418 22.05 2.75 -21.91
CA VAL A 418 22.84 3.84 -22.51
C VAL A 418 21.87 4.79 -23.21
N GLN A 419 21.87 6.06 -22.81
CA GLN A 419 21.16 7.13 -23.50
C GLN A 419 22.11 7.88 -24.45
N SER A 420 23.18 8.43 -23.86
CA SER A 420 24.35 9.03 -24.50
C SER A 420 25.63 8.51 -23.83
N VAL A 421 26.78 8.70 -24.46
CA VAL A 421 28.10 8.30 -23.90
C VAL A 421 28.96 9.53 -23.72
N SER A 422 29.49 9.75 -22.52
CA SER A 422 30.33 10.90 -22.15
C SER A 422 31.83 10.59 -22.13
N ASP A 423 32.22 9.33 -21.98
CA ASP A 423 33.61 8.85 -21.99
C ASP A 423 33.63 7.32 -22.24
N TYR A 424 34.80 6.74 -22.52
CA TYR A 424 35.06 5.30 -22.42
C TYR A 424 35.91 4.97 -21.17
N PRO A 425 35.87 3.72 -20.65
CA PRO A 425 36.60 3.36 -19.45
C PRO A 425 38.12 3.55 -19.57
N TYR A 426 38.76 4.08 -18.52
CA TYR A 426 40.23 4.25 -18.45
C TYR A 426 41.01 2.94 -18.72
N SER A 427 40.42 1.77 -18.45
CA SER A 427 41.00 0.46 -18.76
C SER A 427 41.18 0.16 -20.25
N VAL A 428 40.53 0.92 -21.16
CA VAL A 428 40.75 0.84 -22.62
C VAL A 428 41.46 2.09 -23.18
N GLU A 429 41.86 3.04 -22.34
CA GLU A 429 42.64 4.21 -22.77
C GLU A 429 44.10 3.82 -23.08
N ASP A 430 44.66 4.38 -24.17
CA ASP A 430 46.04 4.11 -24.53
C ASP A 430 47.02 4.84 -23.61
N LYS A 431 47.97 4.08 -23.06
CA LYS A 431 49.07 4.62 -22.25
C LYS A 431 49.92 5.56 -23.11
N ARG A 432 50.15 6.79 -22.61
CA ARG A 432 51.08 7.74 -23.23
C ARG A 432 52.51 7.16 -23.17
N GLU A 433 53.15 6.99 -24.33
CA GLU A 433 54.55 6.55 -24.41
C GLU A 433 55.49 7.73 -24.07
N CYS A 434 55.95 7.78 -22.83
CA CYS A 434 56.88 8.81 -22.36
C CYS A 434 58.33 8.49 -22.75
N LEU A 435 58.88 9.23 -23.71
CA LEU A 435 60.33 9.28 -23.95
C LEU A 435 61.03 9.99 -22.77
N GLY A 436 62.20 9.47 -22.38
CA GLY A 436 62.75 9.67 -21.03
C GLY A 436 63.47 11.00 -20.76
N TRP A 437 63.37 11.45 -19.50
CA TRP A 437 64.20 12.45 -18.82
C TRP A 437 64.38 13.84 -19.47
N GLN A 438 63.56 14.80 -19.05
CA GLN A 438 64.02 15.85 -18.12
C GLN A 438 62.85 16.50 -17.37
N ALA A 439 63.06 16.82 -16.09
CA ALA A 439 62.05 17.50 -15.28
C ALA A 439 62.18 19.02 -15.43
N VAL A 440 61.35 19.62 -16.29
CA VAL A 440 61.20 21.08 -16.41
C VAL A 440 59.80 21.46 -15.94
N SER A 441 59.70 22.28 -14.90
CA SER A 441 58.41 22.80 -14.44
C SER A 441 57.92 23.91 -15.36
N LEU A 442 57.16 23.53 -16.39
CA LEU A 442 56.37 24.46 -17.19
C LEU A 442 54.96 24.55 -16.60
N HIS A 443 54.69 25.60 -15.84
CA HIS A 443 53.31 26.09 -15.64
C HIS A 443 52.84 26.77 -16.94
N GLN A 444 52.57 25.98 -17.97
CA GLN A 444 51.80 26.38 -19.14
C GLN A 444 50.44 25.67 -19.07
N ALA A 445 49.39 26.37 -19.49
CA ALA A 445 48.02 25.90 -19.34
C ALA A 445 47.77 24.57 -20.07
N GLU A 446 46.79 23.80 -19.62
CA GLU A 446 46.38 22.54 -20.23
C GLU A 446 46.04 22.74 -21.72
N LEU A 447 46.99 22.44 -22.61
CA LEU A 447 46.71 22.13 -24.00
C LEU A 447 45.99 20.78 -24.04
N LYS A 448 44.67 20.84 -23.79
CA LYS A 448 43.80 19.68 -23.96
C LYS A 448 43.80 19.30 -25.42
N ASP A 449 43.98 18.01 -25.69
CA ASP A 449 44.00 17.40 -27.01
C ASP A 449 42.62 17.54 -27.68
N LYS A 450 42.21 18.75 -28.11
CA LYS A 450 40.80 19.09 -28.44
C LYS A 450 40.13 18.10 -29.39
N ALA A 451 40.89 17.56 -30.34
CA ALA A 451 40.40 16.52 -31.25
C ALA A 451 40.19 15.18 -30.53
N TYR A 452 41.20 14.68 -29.80
CA TYR A 452 41.09 13.45 -29.00
C TYR A 452 39.97 13.53 -27.97
N GLU A 453 39.88 14.63 -27.22
CA GLU A 453 38.80 14.87 -26.24
C GLU A 453 37.42 14.93 -26.92
N SER A 454 37.31 15.49 -28.12
CA SER A 454 36.04 15.48 -28.88
C SER A 454 35.62 14.06 -29.28
N LEU A 455 36.55 13.17 -29.63
CA LEU A 455 36.23 11.76 -29.92
C LEU A 455 35.96 10.95 -28.65
N LYS A 456 36.74 11.19 -27.59
CA LYS A 456 36.57 10.59 -26.25
C LYS A 456 35.19 10.94 -25.66
N SER A 457 34.76 12.19 -25.80
CA SER A 457 33.45 12.70 -25.33
C SER A 457 32.20 12.09 -25.99
N VAL A 458 32.38 11.25 -27.02
CA VAL A 458 31.31 10.46 -27.66
C VAL A 458 31.57 8.95 -27.57
N GLY A 459 32.49 8.52 -26.70
CA GLY A 459 32.85 7.12 -26.48
C GLY A 459 33.69 6.47 -27.58
N LEU A 460 34.21 7.23 -28.55
CA LEU A 460 34.94 6.69 -29.70
C LEU A 460 36.45 6.66 -29.47
N LYS A 461 37.04 5.46 -29.57
CA LYS A 461 38.49 5.26 -29.64
C LYS A 461 38.96 5.27 -31.09
N MET A 462 39.92 6.15 -31.40
CA MET A 462 40.50 6.29 -32.74
C MET A 462 41.79 5.47 -32.91
N ALA A 463 42.07 5.03 -34.12
CA ALA A 463 43.40 4.60 -34.56
C ALA A 463 43.82 5.47 -35.74
N THR A 464 44.97 6.13 -35.64
CA THR A 464 45.45 7.11 -36.64
C THR A 464 46.98 7.11 -36.71
N ASN A 465 47.51 7.51 -37.87
CA ASN A 465 48.95 7.73 -38.09
C ASN A 465 49.36 9.20 -37.91
N LEU A 466 48.43 10.07 -37.50
CA LEU A 466 48.65 11.51 -37.30
C LEU A 466 48.89 11.83 -35.81
N ALA A 467 49.57 12.95 -35.54
CA ALA A 467 49.76 13.46 -34.18
C ALA A 467 48.47 14.15 -33.69
N VAL A 468 47.73 13.46 -32.80
CA VAL A 468 46.43 13.95 -32.26
C VAL A 468 46.42 13.94 -30.71
N ARG A 469 47.55 13.62 -30.07
CA ARG A 469 47.79 13.79 -28.62
C ARG A 469 49.17 14.38 -28.38
N ASP A 470 49.28 15.36 -27.48
CA ASP A 470 50.55 15.99 -27.12
C ASP A 470 51.41 15.10 -26.19
N PHE A 471 52.73 15.13 -26.42
CA PHE A 471 53.73 14.36 -25.67
C PHE A 471 54.08 15.00 -24.32
N LEU A 472 53.07 15.32 -23.49
CA LEU A 472 53.26 15.84 -22.14
C LEU A 472 53.00 14.77 -21.09
N CYS A 473 54.04 14.48 -20.31
CA CYS A 473 54.06 13.45 -19.27
C CYS A 473 54.15 14.09 -17.88
N SER A 474 53.19 13.77 -17.03
CA SER A 474 53.24 14.01 -15.58
C SER A 474 52.76 12.76 -14.87
N VAL A 475 53.44 12.36 -13.80
CA VAL A 475 53.14 11.11 -13.06
C VAL A 475 52.25 11.46 -11.87
N TYR A 476 51.03 10.91 -11.85
CA TYR A 476 50.20 10.85 -10.66
C TYR A 476 50.23 9.43 -10.10
N THR A 477 50.27 9.29 -8.77
CA THR A 477 50.20 8.01 -8.07
C THR A 477 48.84 7.85 -7.42
N ASP A 478 48.08 6.85 -7.85
CA ASP A 478 46.78 6.50 -7.28
C ASP A 478 46.86 6.06 -5.81
N ASN A 479 45.77 6.30 -5.08
CA ASN A 479 45.17 5.27 -4.23
C ASN A 479 43.66 5.52 -4.12
N PHE A 480 42.86 4.51 -4.45
CA PHE A 480 41.40 4.53 -4.39
C PHE A 480 40.87 4.38 -2.96
N LEU A 481 39.63 4.84 -2.73
CA LEU A 481 38.57 4.05 -2.07
C LEU A 481 37.18 4.63 -2.42
N VAL A 482 36.10 3.89 -2.12
CA VAL A 482 34.73 4.09 -2.65
C VAL A 482 33.69 4.05 -1.52
N TYR A 483 32.59 4.82 -1.59
CA TYR A 483 31.19 4.41 -1.25
C TYR A 483 30.14 5.49 -1.64
N ASN A 484 28.84 5.29 -1.32
CA ASN A 484 27.69 5.73 -2.14
C ASN A 484 26.70 6.73 -1.48
N ALA A 485 25.91 7.40 -2.34
CA ALA A 485 24.55 8.00 -2.10
C ALA A 485 24.48 9.23 -1.16
N VAL A 486 23.40 10.03 -1.06
CA VAL A 486 22.02 10.05 -1.63
C VAL A 486 21.68 11.48 -2.14
N SER A 487 20.59 11.67 -2.89
CA SER A 487 20.02 12.96 -3.33
C SER A 487 19.20 13.71 -2.26
N TYR A 488 18.96 15.01 -2.50
CA TYR A 488 17.66 15.65 -2.23
C TYR A 488 17.31 16.62 -3.38
N ASP A 489 16.02 16.92 -3.52
CA ASP A 489 15.40 17.55 -4.70
C ASP A 489 14.55 18.78 -4.30
N SER A 490 14.24 19.66 -5.27
CA SER A 490 12.95 20.39 -5.35
C SER A 490 12.92 21.60 -6.30
N GLU A 491 11.72 21.85 -6.83
CA GLU A 491 11.23 23.12 -7.38
C GLU A 491 9.69 23.21 -7.17
N MET A 492 9.05 24.38 -7.31
CA MET A 492 7.57 24.53 -7.40
C MET A 492 7.13 25.29 -8.69
N ASP A 493 6.14 24.73 -9.40
CA ASP A 493 4.75 25.21 -9.67
C ASP A 493 4.36 26.71 -9.85
N LEU A 494 3.24 27.10 -10.51
CA LEU A 494 2.03 26.39 -11.05
C LEU A 494 1.36 27.14 -12.25
N ASN A 495 0.30 26.52 -12.84
CA ASN A 495 -0.97 27.13 -13.37
C ASN A 495 -1.04 27.99 -14.68
N MET A 496 -2.18 28.08 -15.42
CA MET A 496 -3.30 27.11 -15.70
C MET A 496 -4.29 27.63 -16.81
N ASN A 497 -4.82 26.71 -17.65
CA ASN A 497 -6.22 26.58 -18.18
C ASN A 497 -6.92 27.71 -19.03
N GLU A 498 -8.11 27.54 -19.65
CA GLU A 498 -9.27 26.62 -19.38
C GLU A 498 -10.26 26.28 -20.55
N GLY A 499 -10.96 25.11 -20.45
CA GLY A 499 -12.41 24.87 -20.73
C GLY A 499 -12.86 23.98 -21.93
N ASP A 500 -14.15 23.65 -22.19
CA ASP A 500 -15.27 22.95 -21.47
C ASP A 500 -16.51 22.81 -22.43
N SER A 501 -17.57 21.95 -22.34
CA SER A 501 -17.78 20.49 -22.12
C SER A 501 -19.22 20.05 -22.57
N SER A 502 -19.66 18.79 -22.38
CA SER A 502 -21.09 18.36 -22.25
C SER A 502 -21.26 16.86 -21.82
N VAL A 503 -22.41 16.46 -21.23
CA VAL A 503 -22.58 15.31 -20.27
C VAL A 503 -24.00 14.64 -20.27
N GLU A 504 -24.20 13.37 -19.81
CA GLU A 504 -25.50 12.63 -19.51
C GLU A 504 -25.51 11.95 -18.08
N VAL A 505 -26.57 11.23 -17.58
CA VAL A 505 -26.75 10.84 -16.12
C VAL A 505 -27.45 9.47 -15.76
N THR A 506 -27.05 8.80 -14.65
CA THR A 506 -27.47 7.46 -14.09
C THR A 506 -27.41 7.32 -12.51
N VAL A 507 -27.40 6.09 -11.90
CA VAL A 507 -27.67 5.75 -10.45
C VAL A 507 -26.71 4.65 -9.87
N ARG A 508 -26.57 4.52 -8.52
CA ARG A 508 -25.33 4.07 -7.80
C ARG A 508 -25.37 2.80 -6.90
N THR A 509 -24.28 2.00 -6.87
CA THR A 509 -24.01 0.90 -5.89
C THR A 509 -22.53 0.49 -5.56
N VAL A 510 -21.53 0.63 -6.45
CA VAL A 510 -20.21 -0.04 -6.40
C VAL A 510 -19.01 0.93 -6.26
N PHE A 511 -18.10 0.66 -5.31
CA PHE A 511 -16.96 1.52 -4.97
C PHE A 511 -15.61 0.76 -4.92
N PRO A 512 -14.83 0.70 -6.02
CA PRO A 512 -13.49 0.09 -6.05
C PRO A 512 -12.36 1.15 -5.94
N GLU A 513 -11.12 0.70 -5.70
CA GLU A 513 -9.89 1.54 -5.76
C GLU A 513 -9.22 1.50 -7.15
N THR A 514 -9.35 0.36 -7.84
CA THR A 514 -8.90 0.13 -9.23
C THR A 514 -10.05 -0.50 -10.00
N TRP A 515 -10.40 0.07 -11.15
CA TRP A 515 -11.59 -0.30 -11.92
C TRP A 515 -11.27 -1.13 -13.16
N ILE A 516 -10.22 -0.75 -13.91
CA ILE A 516 -9.76 -1.48 -15.09
C ILE A 516 -8.39 -2.07 -14.76
N TRP A 517 -8.22 -3.36 -15.03
CA TRP A 517 -6.92 -4.05 -14.96
C TRP A 517 -6.93 -5.25 -15.91
N GLN A 518 -6.70 -5.01 -17.20
CA GLN A 518 -6.86 -6.05 -18.24
C GLN A 518 -5.96 -5.83 -19.46
N LEU A 519 -5.84 -6.88 -20.28
CA LEU A 519 -5.17 -6.83 -21.58
C LEU A 519 -6.19 -6.69 -22.71
N ALA A 520 -5.95 -5.79 -23.65
CA ALA A 520 -6.75 -5.59 -24.86
C ALA A 520 -5.89 -5.84 -26.12
N ALA A 521 -6.38 -6.66 -27.04
CA ALA A 521 -5.74 -6.90 -28.33
C ALA A 521 -6.29 -5.92 -29.39
N VAL A 522 -5.40 -5.26 -30.13
CA VAL A 522 -5.75 -4.33 -31.21
C VAL A 522 -5.72 -5.08 -32.54
N GLY A 523 -6.89 -5.21 -33.17
CA GLY A 523 -7.06 -5.95 -34.42
C GLY A 523 -6.45 -5.28 -35.64
N ASP A 524 -6.66 -5.88 -36.81
CA ASP A 524 -6.05 -5.45 -38.09
C ASP A 524 -6.42 -4.01 -38.51
N SER A 525 -7.49 -3.44 -37.93
CA SER A 525 -7.92 -2.05 -38.10
C SER A 525 -7.03 -1.01 -37.40
N GLY A 526 -6.15 -1.43 -36.47
CA GLY A 526 -5.39 -0.52 -35.61
C GLY A 526 -6.21 0.15 -34.49
N SER A 527 -7.47 -0.25 -34.31
CA SER A 527 -8.36 0.31 -33.30
C SER A 527 -9.16 -0.77 -32.58
N ALA A 528 -9.35 -0.58 -31.28
CA ALA A 528 -10.19 -1.39 -30.42
C ALA A 528 -11.16 -0.50 -29.63
N GLN A 529 -12.36 -1.03 -29.34
CA GLN A 529 -13.35 -0.40 -28.46
C GLN A 529 -13.55 -1.32 -27.27
N VAL A 530 -13.32 -0.79 -26.06
CA VAL A 530 -13.49 -1.51 -24.81
C VAL A 530 -14.73 -0.94 -24.11
N PRO A 531 -15.89 -1.62 -24.17
CA PRO A 531 -17.08 -1.17 -23.47
C PRO A 531 -16.92 -1.38 -21.96
N VAL A 532 -17.24 -0.37 -21.17
CA VAL A 532 -17.06 -0.38 -19.71
C VAL A 532 -18.27 0.21 -18.99
N THR A 533 -18.58 -0.31 -17.80
CA THR A 533 -19.61 0.28 -16.91
C THR A 533 -18.91 1.11 -15.85
N VAL A 534 -19.28 2.39 -15.75
CA VAL A 534 -18.63 3.39 -14.91
C VAL A 534 -18.88 3.10 -13.40
N PRO A 535 -17.86 3.16 -12.52
CA PRO A 535 -18.04 2.92 -11.10
C PRO A 535 -18.88 3.99 -10.43
N ASP A 536 -19.40 3.71 -9.23
CA ASP A 536 -20.34 4.59 -8.56
C ASP A 536 -19.69 5.58 -7.57
N THR A 537 -18.36 5.51 -7.44
CA THR A 537 -17.53 6.51 -6.76
C THR A 537 -17.60 7.86 -7.49
N ILE A 538 -17.93 8.95 -6.78
CA ILE A 538 -17.71 10.30 -7.33
C ILE A 538 -16.21 10.62 -7.23
N SER A 539 -15.48 10.43 -8.32
CA SER A 539 -14.05 10.74 -8.40
C SER A 539 -13.62 10.91 -9.87
N THR A 540 -12.39 11.34 -10.08
CA THR A 540 -11.75 11.24 -11.39
C THR A 540 -10.96 9.94 -11.48
N TRP A 541 -11.21 9.16 -12.52
CA TRP A 541 -10.47 7.95 -12.84
C TRP A 541 -9.38 8.28 -13.84
N GLU A 542 -8.12 8.08 -13.47
CA GLU A 542 -6.99 8.18 -14.38
C GLU A 542 -6.71 6.81 -15.00
N THR A 543 -6.46 6.77 -16.30
CA THR A 543 -5.98 5.56 -16.99
C THR A 543 -4.49 5.63 -17.31
N GLU A 544 -3.83 4.48 -17.25
CA GLU A 544 -2.54 4.24 -17.89
C GLU A 544 -2.70 3.13 -18.94
N ALA A 545 -2.01 3.26 -20.08
CA ALA A 545 -2.00 2.23 -21.10
C ALA A 545 -0.67 2.15 -21.84
N PHE A 546 -0.20 0.93 -22.07
CA PHE A 546 1.00 0.66 -22.88
C PHE A 546 0.76 -0.51 -23.82
N CYS A 547 1.31 -0.44 -25.04
CA CYS A 547 1.10 -1.42 -26.09
C CYS A 547 2.40 -1.99 -26.63
N LEU A 548 2.50 -3.32 -26.68
CA LEU A 548 3.61 -4.06 -27.27
C LEU A 548 3.25 -4.52 -28.68
N SER A 549 4.17 -4.34 -29.62
CA SER A 549 4.02 -4.70 -31.04
C SER A 549 5.33 -5.19 -31.64
N SER A 550 5.29 -5.70 -32.87
CA SER A 550 6.50 -6.03 -33.66
C SER A 550 7.40 -4.83 -34.00
N LYS A 551 6.95 -3.58 -33.81
CA LYS A 551 7.79 -2.37 -33.90
C LYS A 551 8.25 -1.86 -32.52
N GLY A 552 7.92 -2.57 -31.44
CA GLY A 552 8.29 -2.24 -30.07
C GLY A 552 7.13 -1.72 -29.21
N LEU A 553 7.51 -1.14 -28.07
CA LEU A 553 6.63 -0.51 -27.08
C LEU A 553 6.08 0.83 -27.58
N GLY A 554 4.90 1.19 -27.06
CA GLY A 554 4.38 2.55 -27.02
C GLY A 554 3.59 2.79 -25.74
N LEU A 555 3.72 3.97 -25.16
CA LEU A 555 2.92 4.44 -24.01
C LEU A 555 1.83 5.40 -24.52
N ALA A 556 0.61 5.31 -23.97
CA ALA A 556 -0.44 6.28 -24.18
C ALA A 556 -0.31 7.47 -23.19
N PRO A 557 -0.65 8.70 -23.61
CA PRO A 557 -0.91 9.78 -22.66
C PRO A 557 -2.04 9.42 -21.68
N PRO A 558 -2.11 10.07 -20.49
CA PRO A 558 -3.24 9.91 -19.58
C PRO A 558 -4.57 10.22 -20.25
N ALA A 559 -5.58 9.36 -20.06
CA ALA A 559 -6.97 9.73 -20.28
C ALA A 559 -7.72 9.72 -18.94
N GLN A 560 -8.41 10.82 -18.65
CA GLN A 560 -9.22 11.00 -17.45
C GLN A 560 -10.69 10.74 -17.75
N LEU A 561 -11.39 10.12 -16.81
CA LEU A 561 -12.85 10.04 -16.77
C LEU A 561 -13.33 10.67 -15.45
N THR A 562 -13.90 11.87 -15.52
CA THR A 562 -14.54 12.47 -14.33
C THR A 562 -15.92 11.88 -14.16
N VAL A 563 -16.15 11.18 -13.04
CA VAL A 563 -17.43 10.60 -12.68
C VAL A 563 -18.13 11.56 -11.71
N PHE A 564 -19.06 12.35 -12.22
CA PHE A 564 -19.69 13.42 -11.45
C PHE A 564 -21.18 13.57 -11.73
N GLN A 565 -21.96 13.63 -10.66
CA GLN A 565 -23.40 13.88 -10.69
C GLN A 565 -23.64 15.30 -10.11
N PRO A 566 -24.08 16.29 -10.91
CA PRO A 566 -24.12 17.70 -10.46
C PRO A 566 -25.25 18.01 -9.46
N PHE A 567 -26.17 17.06 -9.28
CA PHE A 567 -27.27 17.06 -8.32
C PHE A 567 -27.32 15.68 -7.67
N PHE A 568 -27.12 15.60 -6.36
CA PHE A 568 -27.20 14.33 -5.63
C PHE A 568 -27.65 14.49 -4.18
N LEU A 569 -28.13 13.38 -3.63
CA LEU A 569 -28.69 13.19 -2.31
C LEU A 569 -27.73 12.37 -1.44
N GLU A 570 -27.47 12.83 -0.21
CA GLU A 570 -26.77 12.07 0.82
C GLU A 570 -27.69 11.78 2.02
N LEU A 571 -27.72 10.52 2.46
CA LEU A 571 -28.47 10.07 3.63
C LEU A 571 -27.55 9.80 4.82
N SER A 572 -27.66 10.61 5.87
CA SER A 572 -27.01 10.35 7.16
C SER A 572 -27.85 9.36 7.97
N LEU A 573 -27.30 8.19 8.22
CA LEU A 573 -27.90 7.08 8.98
C LEU A 573 -26.88 6.58 10.01
N PRO A 574 -27.30 6.12 11.20
CA PRO A 574 -26.45 5.30 12.04
C PRO A 574 -26.26 3.91 11.40
N TYR A 575 -25.23 3.16 11.82
CA TYR A 575 -25.01 1.79 11.34
C TYR A 575 -26.12 0.84 11.83
N SER A 576 -26.36 0.86 13.14
CA SER A 576 -27.37 0.09 13.83
C SER A 576 -28.26 1.02 14.70
N ILE A 577 -29.40 0.49 15.13
CA ILE A 577 -30.27 1.13 16.13
C ILE A 577 -30.99 0.06 16.94
N ILE A 578 -31.28 0.33 18.22
CA ILE A 578 -32.02 -0.59 19.08
C ILE A 578 -33.52 -0.29 18.99
N ARG A 579 -34.35 -1.33 18.96
CA ARG A 579 -35.82 -1.20 18.86
C ARG A 579 -36.40 -0.25 19.92
N GLY A 580 -37.17 0.74 19.46
CA GLY A 580 -37.83 1.75 20.30
C GLY A 580 -37.02 3.04 20.51
N GLU A 581 -35.76 3.09 20.06
CA GLU A 581 -35.02 4.34 19.89
C GLU A 581 -35.56 5.15 18.70
N ILE A 582 -35.29 6.45 18.69
CA ILE A 582 -35.82 7.39 17.69
C ILE A 582 -34.70 8.33 17.23
N PHE A 583 -34.47 8.47 15.93
CA PHE A 583 -33.41 9.35 15.40
C PHE A 583 -33.93 10.33 14.34
N GLU A 584 -33.16 11.39 14.11
CA GLU A 584 -33.38 12.33 13.01
C GLU A 584 -32.66 11.84 11.74
N LEU A 585 -33.42 11.28 10.80
CA LEU A 585 -32.97 11.00 9.43
C LEU A 585 -32.72 12.33 8.73
N LYS A 586 -31.48 12.53 8.26
CA LYS A 586 -31.06 13.72 7.50
C LYS A 586 -30.81 13.33 6.03
N ALA A 587 -31.49 14.04 5.13
CA ALA A 587 -31.21 14.02 3.70
C ALA A 587 -30.60 15.35 3.30
N THR A 588 -29.30 15.40 2.98
CA THR A 588 -28.68 16.60 2.43
C THR A 588 -28.66 16.49 0.92
N VAL A 589 -29.24 17.47 0.23
CA VAL A 589 -29.16 17.60 -1.22
C VAL A 589 -28.20 18.72 -1.58
N PHE A 590 -27.33 18.45 -2.54
CA PHE A 590 -26.32 19.36 -3.05
C PHE A 590 -26.65 19.78 -4.48
N ASN A 591 -26.46 21.06 -4.81
CA ASN A 591 -26.56 21.57 -6.17
C ASN A 591 -25.22 22.20 -6.61
N TYR A 592 -24.54 21.55 -7.53
CA TYR A 592 -23.32 22.06 -8.19
C TYR A 592 -23.59 22.55 -9.63
N LEU A 593 -24.85 22.68 -10.04
CA LEU A 593 -25.22 23.38 -11.28
C LEU A 593 -25.02 24.88 -11.10
N SER A 594 -24.63 25.58 -12.17
CA SER A 594 -24.45 27.04 -12.21
C SER A 594 -25.75 27.85 -12.16
N LYS A 595 -26.89 27.22 -11.87
CA LYS A 595 -28.25 27.81 -11.86
C LYS A 595 -29.04 27.33 -10.65
N CYS A 596 -30.02 28.14 -10.23
CA CYS A 596 -30.97 27.72 -9.21
C CYS A 596 -31.93 26.64 -9.73
N ILE A 597 -32.18 25.65 -8.87
CA ILE A 597 -33.16 24.58 -9.06
C ILE A 597 -34.16 24.58 -7.89
N MET A 598 -35.37 24.04 -8.10
CA MET A 598 -36.32 23.76 -7.03
C MET A 598 -36.24 22.27 -6.70
N VAL A 599 -35.71 21.94 -5.53
CA VAL A 599 -35.52 20.55 -5.10
C VAL A 599 -36.71 20.10 -4.28
N LYS A 600 -37.34 19.01 -4.72
CA LYS A 600 -38.42 18.30 -4.04
C LYS A 600 -37.86 17.00 -3.46
N VAL A 601 -38.04 16.71 -2.17
CA VAL A 601 -37.53 15.46 -1.55
C VAL A 601 -38.66 14.62 -0.97
N THR A 602 -38.73 13.37 -1.40
CA THR A 602 -39.79 12.42 -1.07
C THR A 602 -39.19 11.13 -0.49
N PRO A 603 -39.39 10.84 0.81
CA PRO A 603 -39.07 9.53 1.37
C PRO A 603 -40.13 8.50 1.00
N ALA A 604 -39.73 7.24 0.82
CA ALA A 604 -40.66 6.14 0.65
C ALA A 604 -41.41 5.83 1.97
N LEU A 605 -42.62 5.32 1.85
CA LEU A 605 -43.40 4.79 2.96
C LEU A 605 -43.22 3.26 3.02
N SER A 606 -43.02 2.71 4.22
CA SER A 606 -43.04 1.27 4.48
C SER A 606 -43.98 0.95 5.65
N SER A 607 -44.35 -0.32 5.80
CA SER A 607 -44.94 -0.90 7.01
C SER A 607 -43.98 -0.92 8.21
N ASP A 608 -42.67 -0.92 7.94
CA ASP A 608 -41.67 -1.43 8.90
C ASP A 608 -41.08 -0.32 9.79
N TYR A 609 -41.28 0.93 9.41
CA TYR A 609 -40.88 2.13 10.12
C TYR A 609 -41.91 3.25 9.93
N THR A 610 -41.99 4.18 10.88
CA THR A 610 -42.78 5.41 10.75
C THR A 610 -41.88 6.62 10.56
N LEU A 611 -42.27 7.53 9.67
CA LEU A 611 -41.63 8.81 9.43
C LEU A 611 -42.57 9.95 9.85
N LYS A 612 -42.03 10.94 10.55
CA LYS A 612 -42.72 12.21 10.84
C LYS A 612 -41.83 13.37 10.44
N ALA A 613 -42.35 14.36 9.72
CA ALA A 613 -41.59 15.57 9.40
C ALA A 613 -41.19 16.30 10.68
N SER A 614 -39.99 16.88 10.73
CA SER A 614 -39.50 17.58 11.93
C SER A 614 -39.94 19.07 11.99
N SER A 615 -40.58 19.59 10.94
CA SER A 615 -41.11 20.95 10.84
C SER A 615 -42.22 21.01 9.78
N ASP A 616 -43.02 22.08 9.79
CA ASP A 616 -44.03 22.39 8.76
C ASP A 616 -43.41 23.00 7.47
N GLU A 617 -42.11 22.83 7.22
CA GLU A 617 -41.49 23.26 5.96
C GLU A 617 -41.99 22.42 4.78
N GLN A 618 -42.22 23.06 3.65
CA GLN A 618 -42.59 22.36 2.42
C GLN A 618 -41.48 21.39 1.99
N TYR A 619 -41.87 20.23 1.44
CA TYR A 619 -40.96 19.24 0.86
C TYR A 619 -40.20 19.74 -0.39
N SER A 620 -40.37 21.00 -0.77
CA SER A 620 -39.78 21.71 -1.90
C SER A 620 -38.99 22.93 -1.44
N SER A 621 -37.74 23.10 -1.86
CA SER A 621 -36.87 24.24 -1.49
C SER A 621 -36.05 24.75 -2.67
N CYS A 622 -35.91 26.08 -2.80
CA CYS A 622 -34.95 26.71 -3.70
C CYS A 622 -33.52 26.27 -3.32
N LEU A 623 -32.73 25.83 -4.29
CA LEU A 623 -31.32 25.49 -4.09
C LEU A 623 -30.49 26.08 -5.24
N CYS A 624 -29.76 27.16 -4.93
CA CYS A 624 -28.90 27.86 -5.90
C CYS A 624 -27.50 27.24 -6.00
N ALA A 625 -26.69 27.75 -6.93
CA ALA A 625 -25.38 27.19 -7.29
C ALA A 625 -24.44 27.07 -6.09
N ASN A 626 -23.77 25.91 -5.97
CA ASN A 626 -22.92 25.51 -4.84
C ASN A 626 -23.64 25.52 -3.47
N GLY A 627 -24.97 25.44 -3.48
CA GLY A 627 -25.81 25.36 -2.28
C GLY A 627 -26.03 23.93 -1.78
N ARG A 628 -26.26 23.80 -0.47
CA ARG A 628 -26.73 22.56 0.19
C ARG A 628 -27.97 22.85 1.06
N LYS A 629 -28.98 21.98 1.01
CA LYS A 629 -30.16 22.02 1.90
C LYS A 629 -30.38 20.64 2.52
N THR A 630 -30.52 20.60 3.84
CA THR A 630 -30.79 19.36 4.59
C THR A 630 -32.26 19.30 5.00
N PHE A 631 -32.93 18.21 4.60
CA PHE A 631 -34.28 17.84 5.00
C PHE A 631 -34.21 16.84 6.16
N LYS A 632 -35.21 16.86 7.05
CA LYS A 632 -35.19 16.19 8.36
C LYS A 632 -36.51 15.47 8.67
N TRP A 633 -36.43 14.18 8.97
CA TRP A 633 -37.56 13.40 9.50
C TRP A 633 -37.18 12.66 10.76
N ILE A 634 -38.14 12.54 11.67
CA ILE A 634 -38.05 11.68 12.84
C ILE A 634 -38.45 10.28 12.39
N LEU A 635 -37.52 9.32 12.45
CA LEU A 635 -37.74 7.91 12.09
C LEU A 635 -37.88 7.07 13.35
N THR A 636 -38.91 6.22 13.42
CA THR A 636 -39.09 5.22 14.47
C THR A 636 -39.26 3.83 13.84
N PRO A 637 -38.30 2.89 14.03
CA PRO A 637 -38.39 1.53 13.50
C PRO A 637 -39.41 0.70 14.31
N SER A 638 -40.13 -0.18 13.62
CA SER A 638 -41.18 -1.04 14.22
C SER A 638 -40.86 -2.54 14.16
N VAL A 639 -40.01 -2.96 13.21
CA VAL A 639 -39.64 -4.37 12.96
C VAL A 639 -38.15 -4.58 13.27
N LEU A 640 -37.77 -5.79 13.70
CA LEU A 640 -36.38 -6.20 13.94
C LEU A 640 -35.74 -6.72 12.64
N GLY A 641 -34.42 -6.54 12.49
CA GLY A 641 -33.67 -6.95 11.31
C GLY A 641 -33.30 -5.78 10.39
N VAL A 642 -33.10 -6.05 9.10
CA VAL A 642 -32.60 -5.07 8.13
C VAL A 642 -33.76 -4.30 7.49
N LEU A 643 -33.81 -2.99 7.71
CA LEU A 643 -34.79 -2.08 7.10
C LEU A 643 -34.19 -1.34 5.90
N ASN A 644 -34.87 -1.37 4.76
CA ASN A 644 -34.46 -0.60 3.58
C ASN A 644 -35.15 0.76 3.55
N ILE A 645 -34.37 1.82 3.77
CA ILE A 645 -34.81 3.22 3.75
C ILE A 645 -34.50 3.79 2.37
N THR A 646 -35.52 4.22 1.64
CA THR A 646 -35.39 4.83 0.31
C THR A 646 -35.87 6.26 0.34
N VAL A 647 -35.08 7.17 -0.22
CA VAL A 647 -35.42 8.59 -0.36
C VAL A 647 -35.06 9.03 -1.78
N SER A 648 -35.95 9.80 -2.41
CA SER A 648 -35.75 10.35 -3.75
C SER A 648 -35.79 11.87 -3.71
N ALA A 649 -34.89 12.51 -4.46
CA ALA A 649 -34.84 13.95 -4.66
C ALA A 649 -35.04 14.25 -6.16
N GLU A 650 -35.94 15.18 -6.48
CA GLU A 650 -36.29 15.60 -7.84
C GLU A 650 -36.09 17.11 -8.01
N ALA A 651 -35.52 17.53 -9.15
CA ALA A 651 -35.59 18.90 -9.63
C ALA A 651 -36.95 19.15 -10.33
N GLU A 652 -37.84 19.91 -9.68
CA GLU A 652 -39.21 20.18 -10.14
C GLU A 652 -39.31 21.55 -10.85
N SER A 653 -40.11 21.62 -11.92
CA SER A 653 -40.36 22.88 -12.63
C SER A 653 -41.34 23.78 -11.85
N SER A 654 -40.88 24.91 -11.32
CA SER A 654 -41.72 25.87 -10.59
C SER A 654 -41.78 27.24 -11.26
N GLN A 655 -42.89 27.96 -11.02
CA GLN A 655 -43.05 29.38 -11.36
C GLN A 655 -42.57 30.33 -10.25
N THR A 656 -42.20 29.82 -9.08
CA THR A 656 -41.60 30.63 -8.01
C THR A 656 -40.17 31.00 -8.36
N VAL A 657 -39.86 32.29 -8.31
CA VAL A 657 -38.54 32.85 -8.56
C VAL A 657 -37.62 32.58 -7.36
N CYS A 658 -36.41 32.07 -7.60
CA CYS A 658 -35.37 31.87 -6.58
C CYS A 658 -34.24 32.90 -6.84
N ASP A 659 -33.87 33.72 -5.86
CA ASP A 659 -32.85 34.79 -5.97
C ASP A 659 -32.92 35.64 -7.27
N ASN A 660 -34.15 36.01 -7.66
CA ASN A 660 -34.49 36.78 -8.87
C ASN A 660 -34.30 36.03 -10.21
N GLU A 661 -33.93 34.75 -10.21
CA GLU A 661 -33.85 33.90 -11.40
C GLU A 661 -35.02 32.91 -11.54
N ILE A 662 -35.31 32.52 -12.78
CA ILE A 662 -36.29 31.45 -13.09
C ILE A 662 -35.62 30.10 -12.87
N VAL A 663 -36.27 29.25 -12.08
CA VAL A 663 -35.85 27.88 -11.78
C VAL A 663 -35.56 27.09 -13.07
N SER A 664 -34.37 26.49 -13.14
CA SER A 664 -34.00 25.58 -14.21
C SER A 664 -34.22 24.12 -13.80
N VAL A 665 -34.46 23.24 -14.79
CA VAL A 665 -34.48 21.79 -14.62
C VAL A 665 -33.39 21.20 -15.51
N PRO A 666 -32.45 20.39 -14.98
CA PRO A 666 -31.44 19.75 -15.80
C PRO A 666 -32.07 18.67 -16.69
N GLU A 667 -31.74 18.66 -17.98
CA GLU A 667 -32.24 17.65 -18.94
C GLU A 667 -31.84 16.22 -18.56
N ARG A 668 -30.70 16.10 -17.89
CA ARG A 668 -30.00 14.87 -17.56
C ARG A 668 -29.65 14.94 -16.07
N GLY A 669 -30.13 13.97 -15.27
CA GLY A 669 -29.93 13.94 -13.81
C GLY A 669 -31.00 14.64 -12.97
N ARG A 670 -32.24 14.74 -13.49
CA ARG A 670 -33.38 15.37 -12.81
C ARG A 670 -33.79 14.70 -11.48
N ILE A 671 -33.57 13.40 -11.32
CA ILE A 671 -33.98 12.64 -10.13
C ILE A 671 -32.79 11.82 -9.64
N ASP A 672 -32.53 11.87 -8.33
CA ASP A 672 -31.58 11.02 -7.63
C ASP A 672 -32.31 10.22 -6.55
N THR A 673 -32.07 8.90 -6.48
CA THR A 673 -32.78 8.02 -5.52
C THR A 673 -31.79 7.15 -4.79
N VAL A 674 -31.73 7.30 -3.47
CA VAL A 674 -30.81 6.58 -2.60
C VAL A 674 -31.59 5.62 -1.72
N THR A 675 -31.24 4.33 -1.82
CA THR A 675 -31.65 3.31 -0.86
C THR A 675 -30.47 2.93 0.02
N ARG A 676 -30.67 2.92 1.34
CA ARG A 676 -29.70 2.43 2.33
C ARG A 676 -30.37 1.51 3.33
N SER A 677 -29.67 0.47 3.72
CA SER A 677 -30.11 -0.48 4.74
C SER A 677 -29.69 -0.01 6.13
N LEU A 678 -30.59 -0.16 7.11
CA LEU A 678 -30.37 0.12 8.53
C LEU A 678 -30.65 -1.14 9.35
N LEU A 679 -29.73 -1.52 10.25
CA LEU A 679 -29.88 -2.70 11.10
C LEU A 679 -30.61 -2.37 12.41
N VAL A 680 -31.82 -2.90 12.60
CA VAL A 680 -32.58 -2.78 13.86
C VAL A 680 -32.36 -4.00 14.73
N GLN A 681 -31.72 -3.81 15.87
CA GLN A 681 -31.37 -4.87 16.80
C GLN A 681 -32.36 -4.94 17.97
N ALA A 682 -32.45 -6.12 18.59
CA ALA A 682 -33.18 -6.32 19.84
C ALA A 682 -32.41 -5.74 21.04
N GLU A 683 -33.12 -5.58 22.15
CA GLU A 683 -32.55 -5.17 23.43
C GLU A 683 -31.82 -6.37 24.11
N GLY A 684 -30.97 -6.12 25.11
CA GLY A 684 -30.28 -7.18 25.88
C GLY A 684 -29.24 -8.00 25.10
N THR A 685 -28.75 -9.09 25.70
CA THR A 685 -27.76 -9.99 25.07
C THR A 685 -28.42 -11.17 24.36
N GLU A 686 -28.00 -11.45 23.12
CA GLU A 686 -28.35 -12.68 22.40
C GLU A 686 -27.63 -13.91 23.02
N LYS A 687 -28.38 -14.99 23.24
CA LYS A 687 -27.88 -16.31 23.63
C LYS A 687 -28.28 -17.34 22.56
N THR A 688 -27.53 -18.44 22.48
CA THR A 688 -27.72 -19.49 21.49
C THR A 688 -27.65 -20.86 22.16
N GLU A 689 -28.62 -21.72 21.87
CA GLU A 689 -28.66 -23.13 22.26
C GLU A 689 -28.67 -24.01 21.00
N THR A 690 -27.99 -25.16 21.05
CA THR A 690 -27.79 -26.04 19.90
C THR A 690 -27.93 -27.51 20.26
N TYR A 691 -28.67 -28.26 19.44
CA TYR A 691 -28.88 -29.69 19.59
C TYR A 691 -28.46 -30.40 18.30
N SER A 692 -27.52 -31.35 18.38
CA SER A 692 -26.87 -31.99 17.22
C SER A 692 -26.96 -33.52 17.29
N TRP A 693 -27.30 -34.16 16.18
CA TRP A 693 -27.38 -35.63 16.02
C TRP A 693 -26.70 -36.10 14.73
N LEU A 694 -26.11 -37.29 14.78
CA LEU A 694 -25.66 -38.04 13.60
C LEU A 694 -26.50 -39.32 13.48
N LEU A 695 -27.32 -39.40 12.45
CA LEU A 695 -28.31 -40.47 12.26
C LEU A 695 -27.97 -41.30 11.02
N CYS A 696 -27.65 -42.58 11.24
CA CYS A 696 -27.22 -43.53 10.22
C CYS A 696 -28.23 -44.68 10.08
N PRO A 697 -29.35 -44.50 9.35
CA PRO A 697 -30.49 -45.44 9.30
C PRO A 697 -30.16 -46.84 8.79
N LYS A 698 -29.24 -46.98 7.81
CA LYS A 698 -28.82 -48.27 7.22
C LYS A 698 -29.96 -49.17 6.69
N GLY A 699 -31.15 -48.62 6.44
CA GLY A 699 -32.35 -49.32 5.99
C GLY A 699 -33.54 -49.20 6.96
N ASP A 700 -33.29 -48.97 8.25
CA ASP A 700 -34.32 -48.78 9.28
C ASP A 700 -34.72 -47.30 9.42
N SER A 701 -35.83 -47.03 10.11
CA SER A 701 -36.24 -45.66 10.48
C SER A 701 -35.69 -45.28 11.86
N LEU A 702 -34.92 -44.19 11.92
CA LEU A 702 -34.44 -43.60 13.19
C LEU A 702 -35.30 -42.38 13.56
N THR A 703 -35.61 -42.21 14.85
CA THR A 703 -36.39 -41.09 15.37
C THR A 703 -35.76 -40.49 16.63
N GLU A 704 -35.61 -39.18 16.65
CA GLU A 704 -35.19 -38.36 17.80
C GLU A 704 -36.26 -37.30 18.11
N GLU A 705 -36.18 -36.69 19.29
CA GLU A 705 -37.09 -35.63 19.73
C GLU A 705 -36.33 -34.48 20.41
N VAL A 706 -36.82 -33.25 20.23
CA VAL A 706 -36.28 -32.04 20.89
C VAL A 706 -37.41 -31.14 21.38
N ASP A 707 -37.20 -30.49 22.52
CA ASP A 707 -38.18 -29.61 23.17
C ASP A 707 -37.63 -28.19 23.29
N LEU A 708 -37.99 -27.34 22.32
CA LEU A 708 -37.46 -25.97 22.18
C LEU A 708 -38.18 -25.03 23.16
N ASN A 709 -37.70 -24.98 24.38
CA ASN A 709 -38.24 -24.12 25.45
C ASN A 709 -37.67 -22.69 25.36
N LEU A 710 -38.37 -21.71 25.93
CA LEU A 710 -37.87 -20.33 26.05
C LEU A 710 -37.87 -19.89 27.52
N PRO A 711 -36.79 -19.25 28.01
CA PRO A 711 -36.77 -18.60 29.33
C PRO A 711 -37.87 -17.55 29.50
N LYS A 712 -38.31 -17.32 30.74
CA LYS A 712 -39.46 -16.43 31.05
C LYS A 712 -39.18 -14.94 30.83
N ASP A 713 -37.90 -14.60 30.77
CA ASP A 713 -37.31 -13.27 30.62
C ASP A 713 -36.97 -12.93 29.16
N VAL A 714 -37.20 -13.84 28.20
CA VAL A 714 -36.92 -13.61 26.77
C VAL A 714 -37.61 -12.36 26.23
N ILE A 715 -36.82 -11.54 25.54
CA ILE A 715 -37.24 -10.29 24.93
C ILE A 715 -38.12 -10.60 23.72
N LYS A 716 -39.39 -10.17 23.78
CA LYS A 716 -40.44 -10.57 22.82
C LYS A 716 -40.04 -10.28 21.38
N GLY A 717 -40.17 -11.29 20.51
CA GLY A 717 -39.82 -11.22 19.09
C GLY A 717 -38.33 -11.37 18.77
N SER A 718 -37.45 -11.60 19.76
CA SER A 718 -36.03 -11.95 19.50
C SER A 718 -35.82 -13.43 19.20
N ALA A 719 -36.73 -14.30 19.64
CA ALA A 719 -36.61 -15.74 19.47
C ALA A 719 -36.71 -16.16 17.98
N ARG A 720 -35.69 -16.86 17.50
CA ARG A 720 -35.63 -17.49 16.17
C ARG A 720 -35.03 -18.88 16.31
N SER A 721 -35.58 -19.88 15.62
CA SER A 721 -35.05 -21.24 15.62
C SER A 721 -34.95 -21.77 14.20
N SER A 722 -33.87 -22.47 13.88
CA SER A 722 -33.68 -23.13 12.59
C SER A 722 -33.32 -24.60 12.77
N VAL A 723 -33.73 -25.42 11.80
CA VAL A 723 -33.24 -26.78 11.64
C VAL A 723 -32.41 -26.88 10.37
N SER A 724 -31.28 -27.57 10.48
CA SER A 724 -30.31 -27.79 9.42
C SER A 724 -30.05 -29.28 9.21
N VAL A 725 -29.88 -29.67 7.95
CA VAL A 725 -29.69 -31.05 7.52
C VAL A 725 -28.55 -31.11 6.50
N ILE A 726 -27.62 -32.07 6.66
CA ILE A 726 -26.51 -32.28 5.73
C ILE A 726 -26.02 -33.75 5.72
N GLY A 727 -25.58 -34.26 4.58
CA GLY A 727 -25.20 -35.67 4.38
C GLY A 727 -23.75 -36.03 4.75
N ASP A 728 -23.04 -35.12 5.40
CA ASP A 728 -21.60 -35.22 5.66
C ASP A 728 -21.26 -34.68 7.06
N ILE A 729 -20.41 -35.38 7.81
CA ILE A 729 -20.05 -35.02 9.20
C ILE A 729 -19.13 -33.79 9.30
N LEU A 730 -18.50 -33.40 8.19
CA LEU A 730 -17.77 -32.14 8.02
C LEU A 730 -18.54 -31.14 7.14
N GLY A 731 -19.73 -31.50 6.64
CA GLY A 731 -20.54 -30.66 5.76
C GLY A 731 -20.80 -29.26 6.31
N ARG A 732 -21.10 -29.11 7.61
CA ARG A 732 -21.28 -27.80 8.26
C ARG A 732 -19.99 -26.96 8.33
N ALA A 733 -18.83 -27.60 8.47
CA ALA A 733 -17.53 -26.93 8.40
C ALA A 733 -17.18 -26.52 6.95
N LEU A 734 -17.66 -27.28 5.97
CA LEU A 734 -17.50 -27.01 4.54
C LEU A 734 -18.43 -25.90 4.05
N THR A 735 -19.68 -25.82 4.53
CA THR A 735 -20.62 -24.78 4.10
C THR A 735 -20.35 -23.43 4.76
N ASN A 736 -19.77 -23.44 5.97
CA ASN A 736 -18.98 -22.31 6.47
C ASN A 736 -17.62 -22.19 5.77
N LEU A 737 -17.58 -22.30 4.44
CA LEU A 737 -16.42 -22.03 3.56
C LEU A 737 -15.91 -20.56 3.65
N HIS A 738 -16.63 -19.71 4.39
CA HIS A 738 -16.23 -18.36 4.79
C HIS A 738 -15.87 -18.23 6.28
N GLY A 739 -16.32 -19.16 7.13
CA GLY A 739 -16.22 -19.10 8.59
C GLY A 739 -15.30 -20.15 9.24
N LEU A 740 -14.96 -21.22 8.52
CA LEU A 740 -14.00 -22.26 8.92
C LEU A 740 -12.87 -22.40 7.88
N LEU A 741 -13.17 -22.23 6.58
CA LEU A 741 -12.16 -21.96 5.56
C LEU A 741 -11.86 -20.45 5.51
N GLN A 742 -11.26 -19.94 6.59
CA GLN A 742 -10.93 -18.51 6.74
C GLN A 742 -9.54 -18.17 6.18
N MET A 743 -9.33 -16.90 5.84
CA MET A 743 -7.99 -16.34 5.62
C MET A 743 -7.28 -16.22 6.98
N PRO A 744 -6.10 -16.83 7.19
CA PRO A 744 -5.38 -16.74 8.46
C PRO A 744 -5.01 -15.30 8.82
N TYR A 745 -5.30 -14.90 10.07
CA TYR A 745 -5.07 -13.56 10.59
C TYR A 745 -4.61 -13.59 12.06
N GLY A 746 -4.26 -12.42 12.59
CA GLY A 746 -3.82 -12.29 13.99
C GLY A 746 -2.35 -12.63 14.19
N CYS A 747 -1.99 -12.90 15.44
CA CYS A 747 -0.62 -13.26 15.84
C CYS A 747 -0.21 -14.67 15.38
N GLY A 748 1.03 -15.08 15.63
CA GLY A 748 1.58 -16.38 15.21
C GLY A 748 0.90 -17.61 15.82
N GLU A 749 0.15 -17.44 16.92
CA GLU A 749 -0.78 -18.46 17.43
C GLU A 749 -2.09 -18.47 16.61
N GLN A 750 -2.77 -17.33 16.51
CA GLN A 750 -4.06 -17.17 15.80
C GLN A 750 -3.98 -17.51 14.30
N ASN A 751 -2.87 -17.15 13.65
CA ASN A 751 -2.62 -17.45 12.26
C ASN A 751 -2.49 -18.98 12.04
N MET A 752 -1.85 -19.70 12.96
CA MET A 752 -1.78 -21.17 12.91
C MET A 752 -3.10 -21.86 13.29
N ALA A 753 -3.85 -21.27 14.22
CA ALA A 753 -5.19 -21.72 14.60
C ALA A 753 -6.14 -21.80 13.39
N ILE A 754 -6.00 -20.87 12.44
CA ILE A 754 -6.80 -20.78 11.21
C ILE A 754 -6.16 -21.54 10.04
N LEU A 755 -4.81 -21.55 9.93
CA LEU A 755 -4.11 -22.29 8.87
C LEU A 755 -4.33 -23.80 8.98
N SER A 756 -4.27 -24.39 10.18
CA SER A 756 -4.30 -25.85 10.35
C SER A 756 -5.62 -26.49 9.88
N PRO A 757 -6.82 -25.98 10.24
CA PRO A 757 -8.10 -26.47 9.69
C PRO A 757 -8.18 -26.46 8.17
N ASN A 758 -7.66 -25.42 7.50
CA ASN A 758 -7.64 -25.33 6.03
C ASN A 758 -6.90 -26.51 5.38
N ILE A 759 -5.86 -27.04 6.02
CA ILE A 759 -5.08 -28.18 5.54
C ILE A 759 -5.87 -29.49 5.68
N TYR A 760 -6.49 -29.72 6.83
CA TYR A 760 -7.30 -30.92 7.07
C TYR A 760 -8.58 -30.94 6.23
N ILE A 761 -9.20 -29.79 5.98
CA ILE A 761 -10.35 -29.65 5.07
C ILE A 761 -9.94 -30.00 3.62
N LEU A 762 -8.79 -29.53 3.14
CA LEU A 762 -8.27 -29.92 1.82
C LEU A 762 -7.96 -31.43 1.75
N GLN A 763 -7.32 -31.98 2.79
CA GLN A 763 -7.02 -33.41 2.87
C GLN A 763 -8.30 -34.26 2.91
N TYR A 764 -9.36 -33.78 3.56
CA TYR A 764 -10.66 -34.45 3.58
C TYR A 764 -11.31 -34.49 2.19
N LEU A 765 -11.44 -33.32 1.55
CA LEU A 765 -12.10 -33.20 0.25
C LEU A 765 -11.34 -33.95 -0.86
N GLU A 766 -10.01 -33.97 -0.80
CA GLU A 766 -9.20 -34.70 -1.77
C GLU A 766 -9.31 -36.21 -1.58
N ASN A 767 -9.22 -36.70 -0.34
CA ASN A 767 -9.32 -38.13 -0.04
C ASN A 767 -10.74 -38.71 -0.15
N THR A 768 -11.78 -37.88 -0.28
CA THR A 768 -13.17 -38.30 -0.56
C THR A 768 -13.62 -37.98 -1.99
N GLU A 769 -12.72 -37.52 -2.86
CA GLU A 769 -12.99 -37.15 -4.26
C GLU A 769 -14.01 -35.99 -4.44
N GLN A 770 -14.28 -35.22 -3.37
CA GLN A 770 -15.23 -34.09 -3.34
C GLN A 770 -14.59 -32.71 -3.61
N LEU A 771 -13.27 -32.64 -3.88
CA LEU A 771 -12.54 -31.37 -4.03
C LEU A 771 -12.75 -30.71 -5.42
N THR A 772 -13.55 -29.64 -5.46
CA THR A 772 -13.70 -28.81 -6.68
C THR A 772 -12.51 -27.87 -6.90
N SER A 773 -12.30 -27.46 -8.16
CA SER A 773 -11.24 -26.52 -8.54
C SER A 773 -11.33 -25.18 -7.80
N ALA A 774 -12.54 -24.59 -7.73
CA ALA A 774 -12.78 -23.32 -7.06
C ALA A 774 -12.45 -23.36 -5.55
N ILE A 775 -12.75 -24.49 -4.88
CA ILE A 775 -12.36 -24.68 -3.47
C ILE A 775 -10.84 -24.84 -3.35
N ARG A 776 -10.20 -25.63 -4.24
CA ARG A 776 -8.73 -25.81 -4.24
C ARG A 776 -7.99 -24.49 -4.46
N GLU A 777 -8.42 -23.65 -5.41
CA GLU A 777 -7.81 -22.35 -5.67
C GLU A 777 -7.96 -21.39 -4.48
N ARG A 778 -9.18 -21.26 -3.93
CA ARG A 778 -9.45 -20.41 -2.76
C ARG A 778 -8.63 -20.86 -1.54
N ALA A 779 -8.65 -22.16 -1.22
CA ALA A 779 -7.96 -22.70 -0.06
C ALA A 779 -6.42 -22.63 -0.22
N THR A 780 -5.86 -22.90 -1.39
CA THR A 780 -4.41 -22.71 -1.63
C THR A 780 -4.00 -21.24 -1.60
N GLY A 781 -4.90 -20.32 -1.96
CA GLY A 781 -4.71 -18.87 -1.72
C GLY A 781 -4.59 -18.55 -0.23
N PHE A 782 -5.50 -19.04 0.60
CA PHE A 782 -5.44 -18.86 2.06
C PHE A 782 -4.23 -19.53 2.71
N LEU A 783 -3.82 -20.72 2.25
CA LEU A 783 -2.58 -21.36 2.72
C LEU A 783 -1.33 -20.54 2.36
N LYS A 784 -1.24 -19.98 1.14
CA LYS A 784 -0.13 -19.09 0.74
C LYS A 784 -0.06 -17.84 1.61
N SER A 785 -1.21 -17.19 1.83
CA SER A 785 -1.32 -15.98 2.66
C SER A 785 -0.93 -16.26 4.12
N GLY A 786 -1.47 -17.34 4.70
CA GLY A 786 -1.14 -17.74 6.07
C GLY A 786 0.30 -18.19 6.26
N TYR A 787 0.91 -18.84 5.26
CA TYR A 787 2.34 -19.17 5.25
C TYR A 787 3.20 -17.90 5.29
N GLN A 788 2.95 -16.96 4.37
CA GLN A 788 3.66 -15.67 4.33
C GLN A 788 3.48 -14.89 5.64
N ARG A 789 2.25 -14.84 6.18
CA ARG A 789 1.96 -14.18 7.46
C ARG A 789 2.70 -14.85 8.63
N GLN A 790 2.83 -16.18 8.65
CA GLN A 790 3.54 -16.89 9.71
C GLN A 790 5.05 -16.65 9.71
N LEU A 791 5.67 -16.38 8.55
CA LEU A 791 7.10 -16.09 8.46
C LEU A 791 7.49 -14.79 9.20
N ASN A 792 6.56 -13.85 9.40
CA ASN A 792 6.77 -12.67 10.25
C ASN A 792 7.00 -13.01 11.73
N TYR A 793 6.69 -14.25 12.14
CA TYR A 793 6.80 -14.74 13.52
C TYR A 793 7.98 -15.71 13.72
N ARG A 794 8.82 -15.88 12.69
CA ARG A 794 10.02 -16.71 12.69
C ARG A 794 11.25 -15.91 13.14
N HIS A 795 12.04 -16.47 14.04
CA HIS A 795 13.33 -15.92 14.48
C HIS A 795 14.48 -16.35 13.54
N THR A 796 15.59 -15.62 13.56
CA THR A 796 16.80 -15.96 12.76
C THR A 796 17.39 -17.33 13.13
N SER A 797 17.16 -17.79 14.36
CA SER A 797 17.49 -19.10 14.90
C SER A 797 16.58 -20.25 14.42
N GLY A 798 15.47 -19.95 13.72
CA GLY A 798 14.55 -20.95 13.14
C GLY A 798 13.34 -21.32 14.02
N GLY A 799 13.33 -20.93 15.31
CA GLY A 799 12.15 -21.03 16.17
C GLY A 799 11.08 -19.98 15.83
N TYR A 800 9.87 -20.18 16.37
CA TYR A 800 8.74 -19.26 16.23
C TYR A 800 8.28 -18.77 17.62
N SER A 801 7.89 -17.50 17.73
CA SER A 801 7.20 -16.94 18.91
C SER A 801 5.85 -16.36 18.53
N THR A 802 4.98 -16.08 19.50
CA THR A 802 3.61 -15.58 19.26
C THR A 802 3.57 -14.29 18.45
N PHE A 803 4.56 -13.40 18.61
CA PHE A 803 4.58 -12.07 18.00
C PHE A 803 5.83 -11.78 17.15
N GLY A 804 6.69 -12.77 16.87
CA GLY A 804 7.96 -12.57 16.16
C GLY A 804 9.00 -11.74 16.93
N ARG A 805 8.70 -11.45 18.19
CA ARG A 805 9.53 -10.80 19.21
C ARG A 805 9.33 -11.56 20.53
N GLY A 806 10.20 -11.33 21.51
CA GLY A 806 10.21 -12.13 22.75
C GLY A 806 10.70 -13.57 22.54
N ASP A 807 10.52 -14.42 23.55
CA ASP A 807 11.10 -15.77 23.57
C ASP A 807 10.49 -16.72 22.54
N GLU A 808 11.33 -17.54 21.92
CA GLU A 808 10.93 -18.65 21.05
C GLU A 808 10.20 -19.75 21.83
N ASN A 809 9.16 -20.34 21.22
CA ASN A 809 8.31 -21.33 21.87
C ASN A 809 8.46 -22.74 21.27
N THR A 810 8.73 -23.73 22.14
CA THR A 810 8.91 -25.14 21.75
C THR A 810 7.65 -25.74 21.12
N TRP A 811 6.48 -25.50 21.71
CA TRP A 811 5.22 -26.06 21.21
C TRP A 811 4.79 -25.39 19.89
N LEU A 812 4.85 -24.06 19.81
CA LEU A 812 4.46 -23.34 18.58
C LEU A 812 5.35 -23.74 17.40
N THR A 813 6.66 -23.85 17.62
CA THR A 813 7.60 -24.28 16.58
C THR A 813 7.28 -25.71 16.10
N ALA A 814 6.89 -26.62 16.99
CA ALA A 814 6.46 -27.97 16.62
C ALA A 814 5.12 -27.97 15.85
N PHE A 815 4.13 -27.17 16.26
CA PHE A 815 2.84 -27.07 15.59
C PHE A 815 2.94 -26.42 14.19
N VAL A 816 3.83 -25.41 14.05
CA VAL A 816 4.20 -24.82 12.76
C VAL A 816 4.87 -25.86 11.86
N LEU A 817 5.89 -26.57 12.35
CA LEU A 817 6.60 -27.62 11.61
C LEU A 817 5.64 -28.71 11.09
N ARG A 818 4.80 -29.24 11.98
CA ARG A 818 3.75 -30.24 11.69
C ARG A 818 2.79 -29.76 10.60
N SER A 819 2.27 -28.54 10.75
CA SER A 819 1.29 -27.98 9.80
C SER A 819 1.94 -27.65 8.45
N PHE A 820 3.12 -27.04 8.44
CA PHE A 820 3.84 -26.71 7.19
C PHE A 820 4.20 -27.96 6.40
N GLY A 821 4.68 -29.02 7.05
CA GLY A 821 4.99 -30.29 6.38
C GLY A 821 3.76 -30.92 5.71
N LYS A 822 2.57 -30.85 6.32
CA LYS A 822 1.32 -31.25 5.64
C LYS A 822 0.91 -30.29 4.52
N ALA A 823 1.15 -28.98 4.68
CA ALA A 823 0.85 -27.98 3.66
C ALA A 823 1.69 -28.13 2.37
N GLN A 824 2.87 -28.76 2.43
CA GLN A 824 3.73 -29.03 1.27
C GLN A 824 3.02 -29.83 0.14
N LYS A 825 1.96 -30.59 0.46
CA LYS A 825 1.15 -31.30 -0.55
C LYS A 825 0.36 -30.35 -1.46
N TYR A 826 0.05 -29.13 -0.99
CA TYR A 826 -0.86 -28.19 -1.67
C TYR A 826 -0.20 -26.86 -2.07
N ILE A 827 0.84 -26.44 -1.35
CA ILE A 827 1.56 -25.18 -1.61
C ILE A 827 3.08 -25.36 -1.48
N PHE A 828 3.84 -24.50 -2.16
CA PHE A 828 5.28 -24.44 -1.96
C PHE A 828 5.61 -23.86 -0.58
N ILE A 829 6.33 -24.65 0.23
CA ILE A 829 6.98 -24.23 1.47
C ILE A 829 8.49 -24.38 1.24
N ASP A 830 9.27 -23.36 1.59
CA ASP A 830 10.73 -23.42 1.51
C ASP A 830 11.30 -24.51 2.46
N PRO A 831 12.03 -25.52 1.94
CA PRO A 831 12.65 -26.56 2.76
C PRO A 831 13.60 -26.02 3.84
N GLN A 832 14.25 -24.86 3.64
CA GLN A 832 15.14 -24.27 4.65
C GLN A 832 14.37 -23.81 5.90
N ASN A 833 13.13 -23.33 5.72
CA ASN A 833 12.27 -22.90 6.83
C ASN A 833 11.76 -24.10 7.65
N ILE A 834 11.57 -25.26 7.02
CA ILE A 834 11.24 -26.53 7.71
C ILE A 834 12.48 -27.10 8.40
N GLN A 835 13.63 -27.15 7.72
CA GLN A 835 14.87 -27.73 8.25
C GLN A 835 15.39 -26.94 9.46
N SER A 836 15.42 -25.61 9.40
CA SER A 836 15.86 -24.78 10.54
C SER A 836 14.94 -24.91 11.75
N ALA A 837 13.63 -25.07 11.56
CA ALA A 837 12.69 -25.36 12.66
C ALA A 837 12.92 -26.75 13.28
N LYS A 838 13.21 -27.78 12.46
CA LYS A 838 13.58 -29.13 12.94
C LYS A 838 14.90 -29.10 13.71
N GLU A 839 15.93 -28.43 13.19
CA GLU A 839 17.24 -28.29 13.85
C GLU A 839 17.14 -27.52 15.17
N TRP A 840 16.36 -26.44 15.21
CA TRP A 840 16.11 -25.67 16.42
C TRP A 840 15.43 -26.53 17.50
N LEU A 841 14.38 -27.30 17.16
CA LEU A 841 13.74 -28.24 18.09
C LEU A 841 14.72 -29.31 18.61
N ILE A 842 15.57 -29.86 17.74
CA ILE A 842 16.60 -30.85 18.12
C ILE A 842 17.61 -30.27 19.13
N SER A 843 17.85 -28.96 19.11
CA SER A 843 18.71 -28.28 20.09
C SER A 843 18.07 -28.12 21.48
N ARG A 844 16.74 -28.22 21.60
CA ARG A 844 15.97 -28.07 22.85
C ARG A 844 15.64 -29.43 23.48
N ARG A 845 16.66 -30.30 23.59
CA ARG A 845 16.52 -31.69 24.05
C ARG A 845 17.60 -32.06 25.07
N ASP A 846 17.19 -32.72 26.15
CA ASP A 846 18.11 -33.18 27.20
C ASP A 846 18.91 -34.43 26.76
N SER A 847 19.94 -34.75 27.53
CA SER A 847 20.79 -35.94 27.49
C SER A 847 20.01 -37.26 27.34
N ASP A 848 18.95 -37.44 28.13
CA ASP A 848 18.05 -38.61 28.09
C ASP A 848 17.14 -38.66 26.85
N GLY A 849 17.09 -37.59 26.05
CA GLY A 849 16.37 -37.54 24.78
C GLY A 849 14.96 -36.95 24.84
N CYS A 850 14.50 -36.53 26.03
CA CYS A 850 13.27 -35.77 26.21
C CYS A 850 13.45 -34.31 25.73
N PHE A 851 12.41 -33.71 25.14
CA PHE A 851 12.38 -32.30 24.74
C PHE A 851 11.97 -31.42 25.92
N ILE A 852 12.56 -30.23 26.00
CA ILE A 852 12.38 -29.28 27.10
C ILE A 852 11.30 -28.25 26.72
N GLN A 853 10.31 -28.03 27.57
CA GLN A 853 9.32 -26.98 27.39
C GLN A 853 9.95 -25.59 27.59
N GLN A 854 10.18 -24.86 26.49
CA GLN A 854 10.63 -23.47 26.49
C GLN A 854 9.56 -22.55 25.88
N GLY A 855 9.43 -21.34 26.43
CA GLY A 855 8.52 -20.29 25.98
C GLY A 855 7.12 -20.34 26.61
N SER A 856 6.58 -19.17 26.90
CA SER A 856 5.15 -18.97 27.16
C SER A 856 4.35 -18.94 25.85
N LEU A 857 3.06 -19.24 25.94
CA LEU A 857 2.06 -18.91 24.91
C LEU A 857 1.07 -17.93 25.54
N PHE A 858 0.41 -17.14 24.70
CA PHE A 858 -0.75 -16.35 25.13
C PHE A 858 -2.00 -17.23 25.22
N ASN A 859 -2.05 -18.32 24.47
CA ASN A 859 -3.02 -19.38 24.60
C ASN A 859 -2.42 -20.66 25.20
N ASN A 860 -2.50 -20.81 26.53
CA ASN A 860 -2.11 -22.09 27.16
C ASN A 860 -3.08 -23.25 26.84
N ARG A 861 -4.26 -22.97 26.26
CA ARG A 861 -5.17 -24.00 25.71
C ARG A 861 -4.84 -24.39 24.27
N MET A 862 -3.95 -23.69 23.55
CA MET A 862 -3.48 -24.18 22.23
C MET A 862 -2.56 -25.38 22.38
N LYS A 863 -1.74 -25.39 23.44
CA LYS A 863 -1.07 -26.60 23.94
C LYS A 863 -2.03 -27.74 24.28
N GLY A 864 -3.30 -27.45 24.56
CA GLY A 864 -4.24 -28.43 25.08
C GLY A 864 -3.80 -28.91 26.46
N GLY A 865 -3.75 -30.23 26.64
CA GLY A 865 -3.14 -30.85 27.82
C GLY A 865 -1.60 -30.85 27.85
N VAL A 866 -0.89 -30.36 26.81
CA VAL A 866 0.60 -30.37 26.75
C VAL A 866 1.21 -29.31 27.69
N ASN A 867 1.47 -29.70 28.93
CA ASN A 867 1.93 -28.79 30.00
C ASN A 867 3.20 -29.26 30.73
N ASP A 868 3.80 -30.38 30.30
CA ASP A 868 4.99 -30.97 30.90
C ASP A 868 5.96 -31.54 29.85
N ASP A 869 7.21 -31.84 30.26
CA ASP A 869 8.26 -32.31 29.35
C ASP A 869 7.96 -33.68 28.71
N VAL A 870 7.05 -34.48 29.30
CA VAL A 870 6.61 -35.77 28.74
C VAL A 870 5.62 -35.55 27.60
N THR A 871 4.61 -34.72 27.82
CA THR A 871 3.57 -34.38 26.84
C THR A 871 4.13 -33.57 25.67
N ILE A 872 5.09 -32.67 25.88
CA ILE A 872 5.76 -31.96 24.77
C ILE A 872 6.66 -32.92 23.97
N THR A 873 7.34 -33.85 24.63
CA THR A 873 8.11 -34.91 23.95
C THR A 873 7.20 -35.80 23.11
N ALA A 874 6.02 -36.17 23.62
CA ALA A 874 5.02 -36.94 22.88
C ALA A 874 4.50 -36.16 21.66
N TYR A 875 4.11 -34.89 21.85
CA TYR A 875 3.62 -34.02 20.78
C TYR A 875 4.66 -33.83 19.66
N ILE A 876 5.93 -33.58 19.99
CA ILE A 876 7.01 -33.44 19.00
C ILE A 876 7.30 -34.78 18.31
N THR A 877 7.33 -35.88 19.04
CA THR A 877 7.59 -37.21 18.46
C THR A 877 6.47 -37.63 17.51
N ALA A 878 5.20 -37.43 17.89
CA ALA A 878 4.05 -37.63 17.02
C ALA A 878 4.10 -36.69 15.79
N SER A 879 4.46 -35.41 15.98
CA SER A 879 4.61 -34.45 14.88
C SER A 879 5.69 -34.86 13.88
N LEU A 880 6.80 -35.45 14.33
CA LEU A 880 7.84 -35.98 13.45
C LEU A 880 7.40 -37.24 12.71
N LEU A 881 6.73 -38.19 13.39
CA LEU A 881 6.17 -39.40 12.78
C LEU A 881 5.10 -39.07 11.72
N GLU A 882 4.26 -38.07 11.99
CA GLU A 882 3.28 -37.50 11.05
C GLU A 882 3.88 -36.84 9.79
N LEU A 883 5.20 -36.65 9.76
CA LEU A 883 5.98 -36.13 8.62
C LEU A 883 6.91 -37.21 8.04
N GLU A 884 6.54 -38.48 8.21
CA GLU A 884 7.12 -39.68 7.57
C GLU A 884 8.60 -40.01 7.87
N THR A 885 9.36 -39.14 8.57
CA THR A 885 9.65 -39.45 9.99
C THR A 885 10.12 -40.88 10.35
N PRO A 886 11.07 -41.54 9.65
CA PRO A 886 11.38 -42.95 9.93
C PRO A 886 11.78 -43.18 11.39
N VAL A 887 11.22 -44.22 12.00
CA VAL A 887 11.43 -44.58 13.43
C VAL A 887 12.92 -44.80 13.78
N THR A 888 13.75 -45.09 12.79
CA THR A 888 15.21 -45.21 12.90
C THR A 888 15.96 -43.88 13.02
N ASP A 889 15.31 -42.72 12.87
CA ASP A 889 15.91 -41.39 13.08
C ASP A 889 16.38 -41.27 14.56
N PRO A 890 17.63 -40.81 14.83
CA PRO A 890 18.19 -40.67 16.19
C PRO A 890 17.52 -39.58 17.05
N VAL A 891 16.60 -38.82 16.47
CA VAL A 891 15.66 -37.93 17.18
C VAL A 891 14.45 -38.72 17.66
N VAL A 892 13.76 -39.39 16.73
CA VAL A 892 12.51 -40.14 16.99
C VAL A 892 12.74 -41.32 17.93
N SER A 893 13.76 -42.13 17.66
CA SER A 893 14.11 -43.31 18.49
C SER A 893 14.46 -42.94 19.94
N LYS A 894 15.15 -41.81 20.16
CA LYS A 894 15.41 -41.27 21.50
C LYS A 894 14.16 -40.70 22.16
N GLY A 895 13.31 -39.98 21.43
CA GLY A 895 12.02 -39.49 21.92
C GLY A 895 11.14 -40.65 22.42
N LEU A 896 10.95 -41.68 21.60
CA LEU A 896 10.24 -42.90 22.00
C LEU A 896 10.87 -43.61 23.21
N SER A 897 12.21 -43.60 23.33
CA SER A 897 12.90 -44.16 24.50
C SER A 897 12.64 -43.37 25.79
N CYS A 898 12.59 -42.03 25.72
CA CYS A 898 12.15 -41.18 26.83
C CYS A 898 10.69 -41.47 27.21
N LEU A 899 9.79 -41.57 26.21
CA LEU A 899 8.37 -41.79 26.48
C LEU A 899 8.09 -43.17 27.10
N ARG A 900 8.81 -44.23 26.70
CA ARG A 900 8.62 -45.59 27.25
C ARG A 900 8.90 -45.70 28.75
N SER A 901 9.82 -44.90 29.32
CA SER A 901 10.15 -45.01 30.76
C SER A 901 9.03 -44.49 31.68
N VAL A 902 8.10 -43.69 31.16
CA VAL A 902 7.02 -43.07 31.96
C VAL A 902 5.74 -43.92 31.99
N ILE A 903 5.56 -44.84 31.02
CA ILE A 903 4.27 -45.48 30.69
C ILE A 903 3.61 -46.20 31.88
N GLU A 904 4.39 -46.85 32.73
CA GLU A 904 3.86 -47.58 33.88
C GLU A 904 3.15 -46.63 34.87
N ASP A 905 3.80 -45.50 35.20
CA ASP A 905 3.34 -44.52 36.19
C ASP A 905 2.31 -43.50 35.69
N VAL A 906 2.03 -43.41 34.38
CA VAL A 906 1.02 -42.46 33.85
C VAL A 906 -0.36 -42.73 34.46
N LYS A 907 -0.89 -41.72 35.16
CA LYS A 907 -2.26 -41.62 35.72
C LYS A 907 -3.13 -40.55 35.04
N ASN A 908 -2.54 -39.76 34.14
CA ASN A 908 -3.19 -38.65 33.46
C ASN A 908 -3.88 -39.16 32.18
N THR A 909 -5.20 -39.00 32.04
CA THR A 909 -5.98 -39.49 30.90
C THR A 909 -5.50 -38.86 29.59
N TYR A 910 -5.23 -37.55 29.60
CA TYR A 910 -4.69 -36.82 28.44
C TYR A 910 -3.33 -37.39 28.00
N THR A 911 -2.39 -37.51 28.93
CA THR A 911 -1.05 -38.06 28.63
C THR A 911 -1.17 -39.49 28.08
N THR A 912 -2.08 -40.30 28.64
CA THR A 912 -2.33 -41.68 28.16
C THR A 912 -2.85 -41.70 26.71
N ALA A 913 -3.80 -40.81 26.36
CA ALA A 913 -4.34 -40.71 25.00
C ALA A 913 -3.30 -40.20 23.98
N LEU A 914 -2.52 -39.18 24.33
CA LEU A 914 -1.46 -38.65 23.46
C LEU A 914 -0.32 -39.66 23.26
N LEU A 915 0.05 -40.42 24.30
CA LEU A 915 0.98 -41.55 24.19
C LEU A 915 0.41 -42.67 23.31
N ALA A 916 -0.86 -43.03 23.49
CA ALA A 916 -1.51 -44.06 22.67
C ALA A 916 -1.46 -43.68 21.18
N TYR A 917 -1.73 -42.42 20.85
CA TYR A 917 -1.57 -41.91 19.49
C TYR A 917 -0.11 -41.98 19.00
N THR A 918 0.84 -41.53 19.82
CA THR A 918 2.28 -41.50 19.47
C THR A 918 2.83 -42.91 19.19
N PHE A 919 2.48 -43.91 20.01
CA PHE A 919 2.91 -45.30 19.80
C PHE A 919 2.14 -46.01 18.67
N SER A 920 0.90 -45.60 18.40
CA SER A 920 0.16 -46.04 17.20
C SER A 920 0.87 -45.58 15.92
N LEU A 921 1.29 -44.31 15.84
CA LEU A 921 2.08 -43.78 14.72
C LEU A 921 3.45 -44.47 14.60
N ALA A 922 4.08 -44.83 15.72
CA ALA A 922 5.36 -45.54 15.76
C ALA A 922 5.25 -47.05 15.43
N LYS A 923 4.02 -47.57 15.26
CA LYS A 923 3.70 -49.00 15.02
C LYS A 923 4.18 -49.95 16.12
N ASP A 924 4.17 -49.49 17.37
CA ASP A 924 4.53 -50.27 18.57
C ASP A 924 3.27 -50.94 19.16
N THR A 925 2.93 -52.12 18.66
CA THR A 925 1.67 -52.82 18.99
C THR A 925 1.53 -53.18 20.47
N ASP A 926 2.63 -53.54 21.12
CA ASP A 926 2.62 -54.03 22.50
C ASP A 926 2.36 -52.86 23.46
N THR A 927 3.06 -51.74 23.23
CA THR A 927 2.87 -50.50 23.98
C THR A 927 1.49 -49.89 23.70
N GLN A 928 1.03 -49.94 22.45
CA GLN A 928 -0.30 -49.48 22.04
C GLN A 928 -1.42 -50.23 22.78
N GLN A 929 -1.36 -51.56 22.86
CA GLN A 929 -2.36 -52.37 23.58
C GLN A 929 -2.37 -52.09 25.09
N GLN A 930 -1.20 -51.91 25.70
CA GLN A 930 -1.10 -51.55 27.12
C GLN A 930 -1.77 -50.19 27.42
N LEU A 931 -1.60 -49.21 26.53
CA LEU A 931 -2.19 -47.87 26.67
C LEU A 931 -3.70 -47.86 26.36
N PHE A 932 -4.17 -48.59 25.34
CA PHE A 932 -5.61 -48.72 25.09
C PHE A 932 -6.34 -49.36 26.26
N LYS A 933 -5.78 -50.39 26.89
CA LYS A 933 -6.39 -51.00 28.08
C LYS A 933 -6.54 -50.00 29.23
N LYS A 934 -5.51 -49.17 29.50
CA LYS A 934 -5.59 -48.07 30.48
C LYS A 934 -6.70 -47.06 30.14
N LEU A 935 -7.02 -46.85 28.85
CA LEU A 935 -8.07 -45.95 28.39
C LEU A 935 -9.47 -46.58 28.44
N GLU A 936 -9.61 -47.88 28.20
CA GLU A 936 -10.89 -48.60 28.36
C GLU A 936 -11.37 -48.59 29.82
N ASP A 937 -10.45 -48.79 30.77
CA ASP A 937 -10.73 -48.76 32.22
C ASP A 937 -11.30 -47.41 32.73
N VAL A 938 -11.17 -46.32 31.95
CA VAL A 938 -11.64 -44.96 32.29
C VAL A 938 -12.60 -44.35 31.24
N ALA A 939 -13.14 -45.15 30.33
CA ALA A 939 -14.02 -44.66 29.26
C ALA A 939 -15.46 -44.38 29.74
N ILE A 940 -16.01 -43.22 29.38
CA ILE A 940 -17.37 -42.80 29.77
C ILE A 940 -18.35 -43.14 28.64
N SER A 941 -19.26 -44.08 28.93
CA SER A 941 -20.11 -44.77 27.95
C SER A 941 -21.61 -44.54 28.19
N ASP A 942 -22.24 -43.71 27.37
CA ASP A 942 -23.69 -43.42 27.35
C ASP A 942 -24.39 -44.30 26.30
N GLY A 943 -24.12 -45.62 26.34
CA GLY A 943 -24.64 -46.60 25.37
C GLY A 943 -24.17 -46.35 23.94
N SER A 944 -24.89 -45.53 23.18
CA SER A 944 -24.56 -45.17 21.80
C SER A 944 -23.35 -44.23 21.67
N ARG A 945 -23.00 -43.49 22.73
CA ARG A 945 -21.87 -42.53 22.77
C ARG A 945 -20.74 -43.01 23.68
N LEU A 946 -19.50 -42.62 23.35
CA LEU A 946 -18.29 -42.93 24.10
C LEU A 946 -17.34 -41.73 24.13
N HIS A 947 -16.77 -41.38 25.28
CA HIS A 947 -15.83 -40.25 25.44
C HIS A 947 -14.94 -40.41 26.68
N TRP A 948 -13.98 -39.50 26.84
CA TRP A 948 -13.02 -39.45 27.95
C TRP A 948 -12.87 -38.03 28.50
N SER A 949 -12.65 -37.92 29.80
CA SER A 949 -12.37 -36.67 30.53
C SER A 949 -11.16 -36.82 31.46
N GLN A 950 -10.72 -35.73 32.09
CA GLN A 950 -9.61 -35.74 33.03
C GLN A 950 -10.08 -36.06 34.47
N SER A 951 -11.29 -35.66 34.84
CA SER A 951 -11.96 -35.99 36.09
C SER A 951 -13.36 -36.55 35.86
N ALA A 952 -13.90 -37.28 36.84
CA ALA A 952 -15.24 -37.88 36.78
C ALA A 952 -16.39 -36.93 37.19
N SER A 953 -16.09 -35.64 37.39
CA SER A 953 -17.04 -34.58 37.74
C SER A 953 -17.47 -33.81 36.50
N ALA A 954 -18.77 -33.48 36.41
CA ALA A 954 -19.36 -32.80 35.25
C ALA A 954 -19.01 -31.29 35.12
N ASP A 955 -18.12 -30.78 35.97
CA ASP A 955 -17.60 -29.39 35.94
C ASP A 955 -16.26 -29.26 35.19
N ASP A 956 -15.74 -30.36 34.64
CA ASP A 956 -14.53 -30.36 33.80
C ASP A 956 -14.83 -29.76 32.41
N SER A 957 -13.96 -28.91 31.86
CA SER A 957 -14.31 -28.16 30.65
C SER A 957 -14.37 -29.05 29.39
N ASP A 958 -15.50 -29.03 28.67
CA ASP A 958 -15.78 -29.84 27.48
C ASP A 958 -14.62 -29.91 26.47
N SER A 959 -13.91 -28.79 26.28
CA SER A 959 -12.76 -28.67 25.36
C SER A 959 -11.70 -29.74 25.55
N LEU A 960 -11.32 -30.03 26.80
CA LEU A 960 -10.28 -31.03 27.07
C LEU A 960 -10.81 -32.44 26.81
N ALA A 961 -12.09 -32.71 27.12
CA ALA A 961 -12.72 -33.99 26.81
C ALA A 961 -12.83 -34.23 25.29
N VAL A 962 -13.07 -33.18 24.50
CA VAL A 962 -13.02 -33.21 23.02
C VAL A 962 -11.61 -33.53 22.52
N GLU A 963 -10.57 -32.88 23.05
CA GLU A 963 -9.18 -33.16 22.63
C GLU A 963 -8.74 -34.58 22.99
N ILE A 964 -8.98 -35.05 24.23
CA ILE A 964 -8.64 -36.42 24.67
C ILE A 964 -9.36 -37.44 23.76
N SER A 965 -10.68 -37.31 23.59
CA SER A 965 -11.48 -38.24 22.79
C SER A 965 -11.06 -38.24 21.31
N SER A 966 -10.58 -37.11 20.80
CA SER A 966 -10.05 -36.99 19.43
C SER A 966 -8.69 -37.67 19.27
N TYR A 967 -7.78 -37.62 20.25
CA TYR A 967 -6.54 -38.42 20.20
C TYR A 967 -6.81 -39.92 20.30
N VAL A 968 -7.78 -40.37 21.11
CA VAL A 968 -8.16 -41.79 21.15
C VAL A 968 -8.73 -42.24 19.79
N LEU A 969 -9.59 -41.42 19.17
CA LEU A 969 -10.09 -41.67 17.82
C LEU A 969 -8.97 -41.73 16.77
N LEU A 970 -8.01 -40.79 16.81
CA LEU A 970 -6.83 -40.80 15.94
C LEU A 970 -5.94 -42.04 16.15
N ALA A 971 -5.75 -42.48 17.40
CA ALA A 971 -4.98 -43.69 17.72
C ALA A 971 -5.63 -44.94 17.11
N VAL A 972 -6.95 -45.12 17.27
CA VAL A 972 -7.70 -46.24 16.68
C VAL A 972 -7.61 -46.22 15.15
N LEU A 973 -7.78 -45.06 14.52
CA LEU A 973 -7.77 -44.90 13.06
C LEU A 973 -6.38 -44.99 12.41
N SER A 974 -5.31 -45.03 13.21
CA SER A 974 -3.92 -45.16 12.75
C SER A 974 -3.45 -46.61 12.57
N ALA A 975 -4.29 -47.60 12.87
CA ALA A 975 -3.97 -49.01 12.62
C ALA A 975 -3.91 -49.32 11.11
N ASP A 976 -2.96 -50.17 10.70
CA ASP A 976 -2.75 -50.57 9.29
C ASP A 976 -3.95 -51.33 8.68
N SER A 977 -4.78 -51.97 9.52
CA SER A 977 -6.01 -52.65 9.10
C SER A 977 -7.13 -52.41 10.12
N LEU A 978 -8.22 -51.79 9.69
CA LEU A 978 -9.40 -51.54 10.51
C LEU A 978 -10.47 -52.61 10.26
N THR A 979 -11.03 -53.18 11.33
CA THR A 979 -12.18 -54.09 11.27
C THR A 979 -13.50 -53.34 11.38
N THR A 980 -14.61 -54.02 11.09
CA THR A 980 -15.96 -53.49 11.34
C THR A 980 -16.25 -53.25 12.82
N ALA A 981 -15.53 -53.92 13.74
CA ALA A 981 -15.64 -53.66 15.17
C ALA A 981 -14.96 -52.34 15.55
N ASP A 982 -13.76 -52.07 15.01
CA ASP A 982 -13.00 -50.84 15.27
C ASP A 982 -13.73 -49.60 14.71
N LEU A 983 -14.30 -49.72 13.51
CA LEU A 983 -15.18 -48.68 12.94
C LEU A 983 -16.46 -48.50 13.76
N GLY A 984 -17.02 -49.57 14.34
CA GLY A 984 -18.15 -49.51 15.27
C GLY A 984 -17.81 -48.81 16.58
N PHE A 985 -16.61 -49.04 17.12
CA PHE A 985 -16.07 -48.35 18.30
C PHE A 985 -15.84 -46.86 18.02
N ALA A 986 -15.12 -46.55 16.92
CA ALA A 986 -14.87 -45.19 16.47
C ALA A 986 -16.16 -44.40 16.23
N ASN A 987 -17.21 -45.02 15.67
CA ASN A 987 -18.51 -44.38 15.47
C ASN A 987 -19.14 -43.88 16.79
N ARG A 988 -18.97 -44.60 17.91
CA ARG A 988 -19.48 -44.17 19.23
C ARG A 988 -18.78 -42.90 19.74
N ILE A 989 -17.51 -42.71 19.38
CA ILE A 989 -16.74 -41.50 19.69
C ILE A 989 -17.19 -40.35 18.78
N VAL A 990 -17.34 -40.60 17.48
CA VAL A 990 -17.82 -39.61 16.50
C VAL A 990 -19.24 -39.13 16.82
N SER A 991 -20.14 -40.02 17.25
CA SER A 991 -21.50 -39.68 17.71
C SER A 991 -21.54 -38.83 18.99
N TRP A 992 -20.42 -38.75 19.74
CA TRP A 992 -20.26 -37.78 20.83
C TRP A 992 -19.61 -36.48 20.35
N LEU A 993 -18.55 -36.55 19.53
CA LEU A 993 -17.89 -35.36 18.96
C LEU A 993 -18.84 -34.49 18.13
N VAL A 994 -19.70 -35.08 17.28
CA VAL A 994 -20.70 -34.32 16.52
C VAL A 994 -21.75 -33.65 17.43
N LYS A 995 -22.01 -34.19 18.64
CA LYS A 995 -22.87 -33.53 19.63
C LYS A 995 -22.26 -32.21 20.12
N GLN A 996 -20.93 -32.16 20.24
CA GLN A 996 -20.17 -31.01 20.76
C GLN A 996 -19.82 -29.94 19.70
N GLN A 997 -20.27 -30.12 18.44
CA GLN A 997 -20.14 -29.09 17.40
C GLN A 997 -21.13 -27.95 17.65
N ASN A 998 -20.62 -26.71 17.62
CA ASN A 998 -21.40 -25.49 17.79
C ASN A 998 -22.22 -25.14 16.52
N ALA A 999 -23.00 -24.06 16.58
CA ALA A 999 -23.87 -23.59 15.48
C ALA A 999 -23.13 -23.28 14.16
N TYR A 1000 -21.80 -23.19 14.17
CA TYR A 1000 -20.95 -22.86 13.03
C TYR A 1000 -20.08 -24.03 12.56
N GLY A 1001 -20.09 -25.18 13.25
CA GLY A 1001 -19.31 -26.38 12.91
C GLY A 1001 -17.91 -26.43 13.55
N GLY A 1002 -17.58 -25.51 14.46
CA GLY A 1002 -16.39 -25.57 15.32
C GLY A 1002 -16.68 -26.19 16.68
N PHE A 1003 -15.66 -26.27 17.55
CA PHE A 1003 -15.77 -26.72 18.94
C PHE A 1003 -15.61 -25.53 19.90
N SER A 1004 -15.10 -25.76 21.12
CA SER A 1004 -15.12 -24.79 22.22
C SER A 1004 -13.82 -24.00 22.41
N SER A 1005 -12.72 -24.41 21.78
CA SER A 1005 -11.47 -23.67 21.71
C SER A 1005 -10.78 -23.86 20.34
N THR A 1006 -9.51 -23.46 20.25
CA THR A 1006 -8.68 -23.68 19.06
C THR A 1006 -8.25 -25.13 18.91
N GLN A 1007 -7.65 -25.70 19.96
CA GLN A 1007 -6.95 -26.98 19.89
C GLN A 1007 -7.93 -28.15 19.80
N ASP A 1008 -9.05 -28.08 20.53
CA ASP A 1008 -10.11 -29.09 20.41
C ASP A 1008 -10.66 -29.12 18.97
N THR A 1009 -10.89 -27.97 18.35
CA THR A 1009 -11.31 -27.84 16.94
C THR A 1009 -10.26 -28.40 15.98
N VAL A 1010 -8.98 -28.09 16.16
CA VAL A 1010 -7.90 -28.58 15.29
C VAL A 1010 -7.78 -30.11 15.35
N VAL A 1011 -7.71 -30.70 16.55
CA VAL A 1011 -7.55 -32.16 16.71
C VAL A 1011 -8.84 -32.91 16.35
N ALA A 1012 -10.02 -32.37 16.69
CA ALA A 1012 -11.30 -32.98 16.32
C ALA A 1012 -11.54 -32.93 14.80
N LEU A 1013 -11.21 -31.83 14.10
CA LEU A 1013 -11.30 -31.79 12.63
C LEU A 1013 -10.30 -32.75 11.96
N GLN A 1014 -9.09 -32.92 12.52
CA GLN A 1014 -8.16 -33.95 12.07
C GLN A 1014 -8.73 -35.38 12.27
N ALA A 1015 -9.33 -35.65 13.44
CA ALA A 1015 -9.90 -36.95 13.77
C ALA A 1015 -11.15 -37.27 12.93
N LEU A 1016 -12.04 -36.30 12.75
CA LEU A 1016 -13.27 -36.44 11.95
C LEU A 1016 -12.98 -36.54 10.46
N SER A 1017 -12.01 -35.78 9.93
CA SER A 1017 -11.58 -35.93 8.52
C SER A 1017 -10.96 -37.31 8.27
N LEU A 1018 -10.07 -37.78 9.16
CA LEU A 1018 -9.52 -39.13 9.05
C LEU A 1018 -10.63 -40.19 9.12
N TYR A 1019 -11.53 -40.11 10.10
CA TYR A 1019 -12.67 -41.04 10.23
C TYR A 1019 -13.53 -41.06 8.96
N ALA A 1020 -13.91 -39.88 8.46
CA ALA A 1020 -14.73 -39.76 7.26
C ALA A 1020 -14.04 -40.42 6.05
N THR A 1021 -12.72 -40.26 5.86
CA THR A 1021 -12.00 -40.97 4.78
C THR A 1021 -11.93 -42.50 4.93
N LYS A 1022 -12.24 -43.06 6.11
CA LYS A 1022 -12.33 -44.51 6.35
C LYS A 1022 -13.76 -45.07 6.26
N VAL A 1023 -14.78 -44.22 6.32
CA VAL A 1023 -16.21 -44.60 6.39
C VAL A 1023 -17.05 -44.01 5.25
N PHE A 1024 -16.48 -43.15 4.42
CA PHE A 1024 -17.15 -42.54 3.26
C PHE A 1024 -17.64 -43.60 2.26
N SER A 1025 -18.94 -43.54 1.96
CA SER A 1025 -19.55 -44.16 0.77
C SER A 1025 -20.07 -43.07 -0.17
N ALA A 1026 -19.89 -43.29 -1.48
CA ALA A 1026 -20.51 -42.45 -2.51
C ALA A 1026 -22.01 -42.76 -2.65
N ASP A 1027 -22.38 -44.03 -2.54
CA ASP A 1027 -23.75 -44.51 -2.68
C ASP A 1027 -24.59 -44.29 -1.42
N GLY A 1028 -25.83 -43.86 -1.62
CA GLY A 1028 -26.87 -43.81 -0.59
C GLY A 1028 -27.82 -42.62 -0.74
N SER A 1029 -29.00 -42.74 -0.14
CA SER A 1029 -29.96 -41.63 -0.01
C SER A 1029 -30.77 -41.76 1.26
N SER A 1030 -31.11 -40.64 1.90
CA SER A 1030 -31.97 -40.58 3.09
C SER A 1030 -32.84 -39.33 3.08
N THR A 1031 -34.10 -39.48 3.47
CA THR A 1031 -35.04 -38.37 3.69
C THR A 1031 -35.14 -38.11 5.19
N VAL A 1032 -35.02 -36.85 5.59
CA VAL A 1032 -35.29 -36.35 6.95
C VAL A 1032 -36.64 -35.66 6.98
N THR A 1033 -37.46 -35.97 7.97
CA THR A 1033 -38.74 -35.29 8.25
C THR A 1033 -38.70 -34.71 9.65
N VAL A 1034 -38.87 -33.40 9.76
CA VAL A 1034 -38.90 -32.64 11.02
C VAL A 1034 -40.31 -32.09 11.20
N GLN A 1035 -41.02 -32.55 12.24
CA GLN A 1035 -42.46 -32.28 12.42
C GLN A 1035 -42.80 -31.82 13.84
N SER A 1036 -43.71 -30.85 13.95
CA SER A 1036 -44.39 -30.46 15.20
C SER A 1036 -45.90 -30.75 15.09
N ALA A 1037 -46.70 -30.20 15.99
CA ALA A 1037 -48.17 -30.29 15.90
C ALA A 1037 -48.79 -29.39 14.81
N ALA A 1038 -48.02 -28.46 14.21
CA ALA A 1038 -48.53 -27.49 13.23
C ALA A 1038 -47.56 -27.17 12.06
N ASP A 1039 -46.27 -27.50 12.18
CA ASP A 1039 -45.24 -27.29 11.15
C ASP A 1039 -44.61 -28.64 10.71
N THR A 1040 -44.16 -28.76 9.47
CA THR A 1040 -43.57 -30.00 8.92
C THR A 1040 -42.63 -29.73 7.76
N HIS A 1041 -41.37 -30.15 7.90
CA HIS A 1041 -40.30 -29.95 6.93
C HIS A 1041 -39.69 -31.27 6.48
N HIS A 1042 -39.70 -31.52 5.18
CA HIS A 1042 -38.92 -32.58 4.55
C HIS A 1042 -37.58 -32.04 4.00
N PHE A 1043 -36.54 -32.87 4.05
CA PHE A 1043 -35.23 -32.65 3.47
C PHE A 1043 -34.74 -33.95 2.84
N ASP A 1044 -34.25 -33.91 1.60
CA ASP A 1044 -33.72 -35.08 0.92
C ASP A 1044 -32.20 -34.98 0.80
N VAL A 1045 -31.50 -36.04 1.19
CA VAL A 1045 -30.04 -36.16 1.14
C VAL A 1045 -29.67 -37.29 0.17
N ASN A 1046 -28.89 -36.97 -0.84
CA ASN A 1046 -28.42 -37.87 -1.90
C ASN A 1046 -26.96 -37.54 -2.27
N GLN A 1047 -26.43 -38.21 -3.30
CA GLN A 1047 -25.04 -38.04 -3.73
C GLN A 1047 -24.73 -36.61 -4.21
N ASP A 1048 -25.63 -35.98 -4.97
CA ASP A 1048 -25.43 -34.64 -5.57
C ASP A 1048 -25.49 -33.50 -4.54
N ASN A 1049 -26.27 -33.67 -3.46
CA ASN A 1049 -26.49 -32.65 -2.44
C ASN A 1049 -25.92 -33.00 -1.06
N LYS A 1050 -25.06 -34.03 -0.96
CA LYS A 1050 -24.46 -34.51 0.29
C LYS A 1050 -23.75 -33.42 1.11
N LEU A 1051 -23.07 -32.50 0.41
CA LEU A 1051 -22.38 -31.32 0.98
C LEU A 1051 -23.24 -30.05 1.03
N LEU A 1052 -24.49 -30.08 0.58
CA LEU A 1052 -25.36 -28.92 0.57
C LEU A 1052 -25.94 -28.67 1.96
N TYR A 1053 -25.71 -27.49 2.51
CA TYR A 1053 -26.38 -27.03 3.73
C TYR A 1053 -27.84 -26.72 3.41
N GLN A 1054 -28.75 -27.53 3.93
CA GLN A 1054 -30.18 -27.29 3.83
C GLN A 1054 -30.67 -26.80 5.19
N GLU A 1055 -31.17 -25.57 5.27
CA GLU A 1055 -31.72 -24.97 6.49
C GLU A 1055 -33.15 -24.48 6.25
N LYS A 1056 -34.01 -24.62 7.27
CA LYS A 1056 -35.33 -23.98 7.34
C LYS A 1056 -35.55 -23.37 8.72
N GLN A 1057 -36.24 -22.23 8.75
CA GLN A 1057 -36.69 -21.59 9.99
C GLN A 1057 -37.95 -22.31 10.50
N LEU A 1058 -38.00 -22.57 11.80
CA LEU A 1058 -39.11 -23.22 12.50
C LEU A 1058 -40.10 -22.16 12.99
N GLN A 1059 -41.39 -22.31 12.68
CA GLN A 1059 -42.36 -21.23 12.94
C GLN A 1059 -42.93 -21.24 14.37
N ASP A 1060 -43.09 -22.41 14.98
CA ASP A 1060 -43.60 -22.55 16.35
C ASP A 1060 -42.45 -22.68 17.36
N VAL A 1061 -42.31 -21.68 18.24
CA VAL A 1061 -41.43 -21.71 19.42
C VAL A 1061 -42.14 -20.99 20.58
N PRO A 1062 -42.29 -21.58 21.77
CA PRO A 1062 -41.78 -22.90 22.16
C PRO A 1062 -42.64 -24.05 21.64
N ALA A 1063 -41.99 -25.13 21.17
CA ALA A 1063 -42.66 -26.34 20.70
C ALA A 1063 -41.73 -27.55 20.74
N LYS A 1064 -42.33 -28.74 20.81
CA LYS A 1064 -41.64 -30.03 20.67
C LYS A 1064 -41.62 -30.46 19.20
N TYR A 1065 -40.45 -30.81 18.69
CA TYR A 1065 -40.23 -31.32 17.34
C TYR A 1065 -39.75 -32.77 17.37
N SER A 1066 -40.27 -33.59 16.47
CA SER A 1066 -39.80 -34.95 16.19
C SER A 1066 -39.02 -34.97 14.88
N ILE A 1067 -37.88 -35.66 14.88
CA ILE A 1067 -36.95 -35.76 13.75
C ILE A 1067 -36.89 -37.24 13.34
N GLU A 1068 -37.46 -37.59 12.19
CA GLU A 1068 -37.40 -38.93 11.61
C GLU A 1068 -36.43 -38.96 10.42
N VAL A 1069 -35.58 -40.00 10.34
CA VAL A 1069 -34.67 -40.24 9.21
C VAL A 1069 -34.89 -41.64 8.65
N LYS A 1070 -35.13 -41.73 7.34
CA LYS A 1070 -35.36 -42.99 6.59
C LYS A 1070 -34.42 -43.06 5.39
N GLY A 1071 -33.72 -44.18 5.21
CA GLY A 1071 -32.86 -44.41 4.05
C GLY A 1071 -31.61 -45.23 4.36
N SER A 1072 -30.58 -45.05 3.54
CA SER A 1072 -29.29 -45.76 3.67
C SER A 1072 -28.12 -44.85 4.03
N ALA A 1073 -28.17 -43.57 3.66
CA ALA A 1073 -27.10 -42.59 3.94
C ALA A 1073 -27.15 -42.08 5.39
N CYS A 1074 -25.98 -41.85 5.99
CA CYS A 1074 -25.88 -41.09 7.24
C CYS A 1074 -26.22 -39.61 7.01
N VAL A 1075 -26.87 -38.99 7.98
CA VAL A 1075 -27.24 -37.57 7.94
C VAL A 1075 -26.92 -36.91 9.29
N SER A 1076 -26.27 -35.75 9.24
CA SER A 1076 -26.10 -34.86 10.39
C SER A 1076 -27.26 -33.87 10.42
N VAL A 1077 -27.94 -33.78 11.57
CA VAL A 1077 -29.05 -32.86 11.80
C VAL A 1077 -28.69 -32.00 13.02
N GLN A 1078 -28.83 -30.68 12.87
CA GLN A 1078 -28.67 -29.75 14.01
C GLN A 1078 -29.83 -28.76 14.04
N VAL A 1079 -30.42 -28.58 15.22
CA VAL A 1079 -31.37 -27.52 15.54
C VAL A 1079 -30.65 -26.45 16.34
N ALA A 1080 -30.77 -25.20 15.92
CA ALA A 1080 -30.16 -24.05 16.59
C ALA A 1080 -31.24 -23.03 16.95
N GLN A 1081 -31.22 -22.55 18.19
CA GLN A 1081 -32.19 -21.64 18.77
C GLN A 1081 -31.47 -20.41 19.32
N PHE A 1082 -31.93 -19.23 18.93
CA PHE A 1082 -31.35 -17.93 19.31
C PHE A 1082 -32.44 -17.05 19.93
N TYR A 1083 -32.10 -16.31 20.99
CA TYR A 1083 -33.02 -15.40 21.67
C TYR A 1083 -32.25 -14.36 22.52
N ASN A 1084 -32.85 -13.20 22.78
CA ASN A 1084 -32.27 -12.19 23.66
C ASN A 1084 -32.87 -12.25 25.07
N ILE A 1085 -32.01 -12.10 26.08
CA ILE A 1085 -32.38 -11.92 27.49
C ILE A 1085 -31.81 -10.60 28.04
N PRO A 1086 -32.37 -10.03 29.13
CA PRO A 1086 -31.73 -8.95 29.88
C PRO A 1086 -30.30 -9.32 30.31
N THR A 1087 -29.39 -8.36 30.35
CA THR A 1087 -27.96 -8.62 30.58
C THR A 1087 -27.71 -9.21 31.98
N PRO A 1088 -27.19 -10.45 32.10
CA PRO A 1088 -27.06 -11.13 33.39
C PRO A 1088 -25.89 -10.58 34.21
N THR A 1089 -26.18 -10.06 35.41
CA THR A 1089 -25.20 -9.39 36.29
C THR A 1089 -24.34 -10.36 37.13
N GLU A 1090 -24.40 -11.66 36.88
CA GLU A 1090 -23.68 -12.69 37.65
C GLU A 1090 -22.22 -12.83 37.16
N ALA A 1091 -21.29 -12.17 37.84
CA ALA A 1091 -19.86 -12.37 37.64
C ALA A 1091 -19.42 -13.76 38.14
N LYS A 1092 -18.72 -14.53 37.30
CA LYS A 1092 -18.11 -15.81 37.65
C LYS A 1092 -16.63 -15.63 38.03
N THR A 1093 -15.77 -15.65 37.02
CA THR A 1093 -14.30 -15.66 37.14
C THR A 1093 -13.67 -14.39 36.60
N LEU A 1094 -14.26 -13.81 35.56
CA LEU A 1094 -14.05 -12.42 35.13
C LEU A 1094 -15.19 -11.51 35.64
N SER A 1095 -14.90 -10.20 35.70
CA SER A 1095 -15.88 -9.15 36.03
C SER A 1095 -15.55 -7.84 35.31
N ILE A 1096 -16.60 -7.11 34.91
CA ILE A 1096 -16.48 -5.82 34.22
C ILE A 1096 -17.52 -4.80 34.72
N ASP A 1097 -17.08 -3.54 34.86
CA ASP A 1097 -17.89 -2.37 35.22
C ASP A 1097 -17.61 -1.25 34.22
N ALA A 1098 -18.65 -0.56 33.73
CA ALA A 1098 -18.53 0.49 32.72
C ALA A 1098 -19.42 1.69 33.06
N LYS A 1099 -18.87 2.91 32.95
CA LYS A 1099 -19.55 4.17 33.31
C LYS A 1099 -19.15 5.30 32.37
N ILE A 1100 -20.10 6.18 32.04
CA ILE A 1100 -19.87 7.33 31.16
C ILE A 1100 -19.87 8.65 31.93
N GLU A 1101 -18.89 9.50 31.66
CA GLU A 1101 -18.65 10.80 32.29
C GLU A 1101 -18.68 11.93 31.24
N GLY A 1102 -19.29 13.07 31.57
CA GLY A 1102 -19.36 14.26 30.71
C GLY A 1102 -20.38 15.28 31.22
N ASP A 1103 -20.32 16.52 30.73
CA ASP A 1103 -21.27 17.58 31.11
C ASP A 1103 -22.39 17.74 30.06
N CYS A 1104 -23.65 17.53 30.46
CA CYS A 1104 -24.81 17.52 29.57
C CYS A 1104 -25.18 18.90 28.97
N LYS A 1105 -24.43 19.97 29.24
CA LYS A 1105 -24.83 21.37 28.94
C LYS A 1105 -24.60 21.80 27.48
N THR A 1106 -23.83 21.06 26.69
CA THR A 1106 -23.44 21.45 25.31
C THR A 1106 -23.50 20.28 24.35
N LEU A 1107 -24.34 20.37 23.30
CA LEU A 1107 -24.34 19.43 22.19
C LEU A 1107 -22.96 19.41 21.50
N GLY A 1108 -22.51 18.22 21.10
CA GLY A 1108 -21.30 18.04 20.30
C GLY A 1108 -19.98 17.93 21.08
N GLN A 1109 -20.00 17.91 22.42
CA GLN A 1109 -18.81 17.59 23.21
C GLN A 1109 -18.53 16.08 23.27
N ASN A 1110 -17.27 15.75 23.57
CA ASN A 1110 -16.78 14.40 23.75
C ASN A 1110 -17.06 13.91 25.18
N PHE A 1111 -17.70 12.75 25.30
CA PHE A 1111 -17.90 12.02 26.57
C PHE A 1111 -16.74 11.06 26.82
N LEU A 1112 -16.62 10.56 28.06
CA LEU A 1112 -15.55 9.64 28.46
C LEU A 1112 -16.17 8.34 29.02
N LEU A 1113 -15.95 7.22 28.33
CA LEU A 1113 -16.33 5.90 28.79
C LEU A 1113 -15.17 5.31 29.60
N ASN A 1114 -15.34 5.24 30.92
CA ASN A 1114 -14.43 4.57 31.84
C ASN A 1114 -14.91 3.12 32.02
N PHE A 1115 -14.05 2.14 31.80
CA PHE A 1115 -14.35 0.73 32.09
C PHE A 1115 -13.26 0.06 32.94
N THR A 1116 -13.66 -0.87 33.79
CA THR A 1116 -12.81 -1.56 34.77
C THR A 1116 -12.95 -3.07 34.60
N VAL A 1117 -11.83 -3.77 34.45
CA VAL A 1117 -11.78 -5.25 34.34
C VAL A 1117 -11.06 -5.84 35.55
N LYS A 1118 -11.56 -6.95 36.09
CA LYS A 1118 -10.92 -7.69 37.20
C LYS A 1118 -11.04 -9.20 37.04
N TYR A 1119 -10.00 -9.92 37.44
CA TYR A 1119 -9.94 -11.40 37.45
C TYR A 1119 -9.95 -11.97 38.87
N HIS A 1120 -10.74 -13.02 39.06
CA HIS A 1120 -10.94 -13.73 40.34
C HIS A 1120 -10.74 -15.25 40.23
N GLY A 1121 -10.32 -15.77 39.07
CA GLY A 1121 -10.18 -17.20 38.83
C GLY A 1121 -8.97 -17.88 39.50
N PRO A 1122 -8.75 -19.18 39.23
CA PRO A 1122 -7.79 -20.00 39.96
C PRO A 1122 -6.33 -19.67 39.63
N GLN A 1123 -6.02 -19.20 38.40
CA GLN A 1123 -4.65 -18.88 37.98
C GLN A 1123 -4.16 -17.55 38.59
N GLU A 1124 -2.86 -17.26 38.47
CA GLU A 1124 -2.26 -16.00 38.93
C GLU A 1124 -2.48 -14.84 37.95
N MET A 1125 -2.62 -15.14 36.66
CA MET A 1125 -2.95 -14.19 35.59
C MET A 1125 -3.90 -14.86 34.59
N THR A 1126 -4.66 -14.09 33.81
CA THR A 1126 -5.49 -14.62 32.72
C THR A 1126 -4.68 -14.98 31.47
N ASN A 1127 -5.29 -15.69 30.53
CA ASN A 1127 -4.84 -15.62 29.13
C ASN A 1127 -5.23 -14.26 28.51
N MET A 1128 -5.02 -14.09 27.21
CA MET A 1128 -5.44 -12.90 26.48
C MET A 1128 -6.98 -12.73 26.54
N LEU A 1129 -7.44 -11.55 26.99
CA LEU A 1129 -8.86 -11.21 27.05
C LEU A 1129 -9.27 -10.33 25.88
N ILE A 1130 -10.51 -10.49 25.42
CA ILE A 1130 -11.21 -9.46 24.65
C ILE A 1130 -12.11 -8.67 25.60
N VAL A 1131 -12.07 -7.35 25.50
CA VAL A 1131 -13.17 -6.48 25.92
C VAL A 1131 -13.86 -5.99 24.65
N ASP A 1132 -15.09 -6.45 24.45
CA ASP A 1132 -15.97 -6.08 23.35
C ASP A 1132 -16.95 -5.01 23.83
N ILE A 1133 -16.80 -3.80 23.28
CA ILE A 1133 -17.49 -2.58 23.72
C ILE A 1133 -18.45 -2.16 22.62
N LYS A 1134 -19.71 -2.54 22.74
CA LYS A 1134 -20.75 -2.04 21.84
C LYS A 1134 -21.00 -0.56 22.10
N LEU A 1135 -21.01 0.25 21.05
CA LEU A 1135 -21.27 1.69 21.13
C LEU A 1135 -22.77 2.00 21.22
N LEU A 1136 -23.09 3.16 21.80
CA LEU A 1136 -24.44 3.71 21.79
C LEU A 1136 -24.83 4.19 20.39
N SER A 1137 -26.09 3.98 20.00
CA SER A 1137 -26.64 4.38 18.70
C SER A 1137 -26.34 5.86 18.37
N GLY A 1138 -25.61 6.10 17.27
CA GLY A 1138 -25.24 7.45 16.81
C GLY A 1138 -23.95 8.04 17.41
N PHE A 1139 -23.20 7.28 18.21
CA PHE A 1139 -21.88 7.67 18.71
C PHE A 1139 -20.75 7.02 17.90
N THR A 1140 -19.58 7.66 17.89
CA THR A 1140 -18.30 7.07 17.47
C THR A 1140 -17.29 7.16 18.61
N ALA A 1141 -16.31 6.26 18.60
CA ALA A 1141 -15.23 6.24 19.59
C ALA A 1141 -13.92 6.76 18.98
N ASP A 1142 -13.20 7.58 19.75
CA ASP A 1142 -11.76 7.77 19.62
C ASP A 1142 -11.04 6.90 20.65
N THR A 1143 -10.14 6.05 20.14
CA THR A 1143 -9.35 5.08 20.90
C THR A 1143 -7.95 5.58 21.23
N SER A 1144 -7.62 6.83 20.87
CA SER A 1144 -6.32 7.48 21.14
C SER A 1144 -5.85 7.29 22.59
N LEU A 1145 -6.74 7.45 23.57
CA LEU A 1145 -6.46 7.31 25.01
C LEU A 1145 -6.06 5.88 25.44
N LEU A 1146 -6.36 4.86 24.64
CA LEU A 1146 -5.89 3.49 24.86
C LEU A 1146 -4.49 3.25 24.27
N THR A 1147 -4.12 3.99 23.22
CA THR A 1147 -2.90 3.74 22.43
C THR A 1147 -1.77 4.76 22.67
N THR A 1148 -2.06 5.96 23.16
CA THR A 1148 -1.04 6.97 23.48
C THR A 1148 -0.30 6.60 24.77
N SER A 1149 0.91 6.08 24.62
CA SER A 1149 1.85 5.69 25.69
C SER A 1149 2.50 6.90 26.38
N ILE A 1150 1.66 7.75 26.99
CA ILE A 1150 2.07 8.96 27.71
C ILE A 1150 2.60 8.55 29.10
N SER A 1151 3.93 8.59 29.23
CA SER A 1151 4.71 8.63 30.47
C SER A 1151 4.30 7.70 31.62
N SER A 1152 4.91 6.52 31.68
CA SER A 1152 5.41 5.80 32.88
C SER A 1152 4.52 5.50 34.10
N GLU A 1153 3.31 6.05 34.24
CA GLU A 1153 2.56 6.03 35.52
C GLU A 1153 1.26 5.20 35.45
N VAL A 1154 0.74 4.89 34.25
CA VAL A 1154 -0.49 4.08 34.08
C VAL A 1154 -0.14 2.65 33.68
N LEU A 1155 0.06 1.78 34.67
CA LEU A 1155 0.37 0.35 34.48
C LEU A 1155 -0.64 -0.37 33.56
N ALA A 1156 -1.90 0.06 33.52
CA ALA A 1156 -2.95 -0.57 32.71
C ALA A 1156 -2.68 -0.50 31.19
N GLN A 1157 -2.17 0.62 30.67
CA GLN A 1157 -1.93 0.78 29.24
C GLN A 1157 -0.88 -0.20 28.68
N LYS A 1158 0.03 -0.70 29.52
CA LYS A 1158 1.03 -1.72 29.14
C LYS A 1158 0.39 -3.04 28.66
N TYR A 1159 -0.85 -3.31 29.06
CA TYR A 1159 -1.55 -4.56 28.76
C TYR A 1159 -2.48 -4.45 27.53
N VAL A 1160 -2.60 -3.27 26.90
CA VAL A 1160 -3.35 -3.10 25.65
C VAL A 1160 -2.42 -3.37 24.47
N GLU A 1161 -2.55 -4.54 23.84
CA GLU A 1161 -1.75 -4.89 22.64
C GLU A 1161 -2.33 -4.25 21.37
N ARG A 1162 -3.67 -4.23 21.28
CA ARG A 1162 -4.39 -3.83 20.08
C ARG A 1162 -5.79 -3.30 20.43
N VAL A 1163 -6.28 -2.38 19.61
CA VAL A 1163 -7.69 -1.99 19.58
C VAL A 1163 -8.17 -2.02 18.13
N ASP A 1164 -9.23 -2.76 17.84
CA ASP A 1164 -9.94 -2.72 16.56
C ASP A 1164 -11.26 -1.97 16.73
N THR A 1165 -11.55 -1.01 15.84
CA THR A 1165 -12.88 -0.41 15.72
C THR A 1165 -13.57 -1.04 14.53
N LYS A 1166 -14.66 -1.77 14.76
CA LYS A 1166 -15.42 -2.49 13.73
C LYS A 1166 -16.90 -2.14 13.87
N GLU A 1167 -17.44 -1.47 12.85
CA GLU A 1167 -18.88 -1.17 12.75
C GLU A 1167 -19.39 -0.37 13.98
N ASP A 1168 -20.29 -0.92 14.79
CA ASP A 1168 -20.77 -0.35 16.07
C ASP A 1168 -20.05 -0.90 17.32
N HIS A 1169 -18.92 -1.59 17.16
CA HIS A 1169 -18.14 -2.20 18.24
C HIS A 1169 -16.68 -1.70 18.30
N VAL A 1170 -16.14 -1.57 19.52
CA VAL A 1170 -14.71 -1.39 19.79
C VAL A 1170 -14.19 -2.62 20.53
N ILE A 1171 -13.24 -3.32 19.93
CA ILE A 1171 -12.69 -4.59 20.41
C ILE A 1171 -11.27 -4.31 20.95
N VAL A 1172 -11.11 -4.35 22.26
CA VAL A 1172 -9.83 -4.13 22.96
C VAL A 1172 -9.22 -5.48 23.31
N TYR A 1173 -7.99 -5.73 22.86
CA TYR A 1173 -7.24 -6.95 23.15
C TYR A 1173 -6.27 -6.70 24.31
N LEU A 1174 -6.51 -7.38 25.43
CA LEU A 1174 -5.70 -7.27 26.64
C LEU A 1174 -4.79 -8.50 26.78
N THR A 1175 -3.49 -8.29 26.93
CA THR A 1175 -2.47 -9.37 26.93
C THR A 1175 -2.65 -10.38 28.05
N GLU A 1176 -2.81 -9.89 29.28
CA GLU A 1176 -3.03 -10.65 30.51
C GLU A 1176 -3.61 -9.70 31.57
N ILE A 1177 -4.37 -10.20 32.55
CA ILE A 1177 -4.75 -9.47 33.76
C ILE A 1177 -4.32 -10.26 35.00
N PRO A 1178 -3.51 -9.67 35.91
CA PRO A 1178 -3.17 -10.31 37.17
C PRO A 1178 -4.36 -10.46 38.11
N LYS A 1179 -4.41 -11.59 38.80
CA LYS A 1179 -5.44 -11.95 39.78
C LYS A 1179 -5.62 -10.85 40.84
N HIS A 1180 -6.87 -10.50 41.10
CA HIS A 1180 -7.31 -9.47 42.06
C HIS A 1180 -6.81 -8.03 41.79
N ILE A 1181 -6.05 -7.76 40.72
CA ILE A 1181 -5.77 -6.40 40.28
C ILE A 1181 -6.95 -5.87 39.46
N SER A 1182 -7.28 -4.58 39.65
CA SER A 1182 -8.34 -3.89 38.91
C SER A 1182 -7.72 -3.01 37.83
N MET A 1183 -8.03 -3.29 36.57
CA MET A 1183 -7.45 -2.62 35.40
C MET A 1183 -8.45 -1.62 34.84
N ASN A 1184 -8.11 -0.33 34.91
CA ASN A 1184 -8.99 0.77 34.53
C ASN A 1184 -8.58 1.34 33.17
N TYR A 1185 -9.54 1.48 32.25
CA TYR A 1185 -9.35 1.92 30.88
C TYR A 1185 -10.33 3.04 30.52
N LYS A 1186 -10.00 3.82 29.48
CA LYS A 1186 -10.76 5.02 29.08
C LYS A 1186 -10.85 5.15 27.56
N ILE A 1187 -12.05 5.37 27.03
CA ILE A 1187 -12.32 5.67 25.62
C ILE A 1187 -13.06 7.01 25.53
N GLN A 1188 -12.76 7.80 24.50
CA GLN A 1188 -13.48 9.05 24.25
C GLN A 1188 -14.62 8.81 23.24
N MET A 1189 -15.85 9.22 23.56
CA MET A 1189 -17.03 9.03 22.71
C MET A 1189 -17.55 10.37 22.15
N LYS A 1190 -17.59 10.53 20.83
CA LYS A 1190 -18.14 11.71 20.13
C LYS A 1190 -19.56 11.38 19.65
N GLN A 1191 -20.55 12.19 19.97
CA GLN A 1191 -21.91 12.02 19.46
C GLN A 1191 -22.00 12.60 18.04
N VAL A 1192 -22.21 11.76 17.03
CA VAL A 1192 -22.26 12.17 15.61
C VAL A 1192 -23.71 12.37 15.15
N LEU A 1193 -24.64 11.53 15.62
CA LEU A 1193 -26.07 11.64 15.35
C LEU A 1193 -26.86 11.70 16.67
N PRO A 1194 -27.78 12.68 16.84
CA PRO A 1194 -28.62 12.75 18.02
C PRO A 1194 -29.74 11.68 17.94
N VAL A 1195 -29.66 10.70 18.84
CA VAL A 1195 -30.68 9.66 19.04
C VAL A 1195 -31.39 9.90 20.37
N LYS A 1196 -32.71 9.71 20.39
CA LYS A 1196 -33.60 9.86 21.56
C LYS A 1196 -34.08 8.49 22.03
N ASN A 1197 -34.44 8.43 23.33
CA ASN A 1197 -34.81 7.20 24.04
C ASN A 1197 -33.70 6.13 24.03
N LEU A 1198 -32.43 6.57 24.02
CA LEU A 1198 -31.25 5.70 24.00
C LEU A 1198 -31.34 4.58 25.03
N LYS A 1199 -31.16 3.35 24.55
CA LYS A 1199 -31.13 2.13 25.36
C LYS A 1199 -29.72 1.95 25.96
N PRO A 1200 -29.55 1.14 27.01
CA PRO A 1200 -28.23 0.75 27.47
C PRO A 1200 -27.49 -0.04 26.37
N ALA A 1201 -26.18 0.20 26.25
CA ALA A 1201 -25.29 -0.62 25.44
C ALA A 1201 -24.52 -1.60 26.34
N VAL A 1202 -24.17 -2.76 25.79
CA VAL A 1202 -23.50 -3.84 26.53
C VAL A 1202 -21.99 -3.75 26.32
N VAL A 1203 -21.25 -3.81 27.42
CA VAL A 1203 -19.81 -4.11 27.39
C VAL A 1203 -19.60 -5.52 27.91
N LYS A 1204 -18.81 -6.30 27.18
CA LYS A 1204 -18.55 -7.71 27.44
C LYS A 1204 -17.06 -7.94 27.56
N VAL A 1205 -16.62 -8.63 28.61
CA VAL A 1205 -15.27 -9.21 28.69
C VAL A 1205 -15.35 -10.73 28.58
N TYR A 1206 -14.41 -11.34 27.86
CA TYR A 1206 -14.25 -12.78 27.79
C TYR A 1206 -12.80 -13.18 27.54
N ASP A 1207 -12.41 -14.37 28.00
CA ASP A 1207 -11.14 -14.98 27.60
C ASP A 1207 -11.23 -15.38 26.11
N TYR A 1208 -10.27 -14.93 25.28
CA TYR A 1208 -10.28 -15.20 23.83
C TYR A 1208 -10.35 -16.71 23.54
N TYR A 1209 -9.68 -17.52 24.37
CA TYR A 1209 -9.49 -18.95 24.19
C TYR A 1209 -10.47 -19.79 25.05
N GLN A 1210 -11.26 -19.12 25.89
CA GLN A 1210 -12.37 -19.70 26.64
C GLN A 1210 -13.54 -18.71 26.70
N THR A 1211 -14.33 -18.64 25.62
CA THR A 1211 -15.52 -17.78 25.53
C THR A 1211 -16.63 -18.12 26.55
N SER A 1212 -16.51 -19.25 27.27
CA SER A 1212 -17.36 -19.61 28.40
C SER A 1212 -16.99 -18.90 29.72
N ASP A 1213 -15.76 -18.40 29.86
CA ASP A 1213 -15.40 -17.43 30.92
C ASP A 1213 -15.64 -16.02 30.37
N GLN A 1214 -16.77 -15.45 30.76
CA GLN A 1214 -17.27 -14.18 30.23
C GLN A 1214 -18.07 -13.44 31.31
N SER A 1215 -18.07 -12.11 31.23
CA SER A 1215 -18.90 -11.22 32.05
C SER A 1215 -19.42 -10.08 31.19
N GLU A 1216 -20.70 -9.73 31.37
CA GLU A 1216 -21.42 -8.74 30.58
C GLU A 1216 -21.98 -7.67 31.53
N THR A 1217 -21.95 -6.40 31.12
CA THR A 1217 -22.47 -5.27 31.90
C THR A 1217 -23.09 -4.21 31.00
N GLU A 1218 -24.03 -3.43 31.50
CA GLU A 1218 -24.71 -2.37 30.74
C GLU A 1218 -24.21 -0.98 31.15
N TYR A 1219 -24.00 -0.10 30.17
CA TYR A 1219 -23.81 1.34 30.40
C TYR A 1219 -24.87 2.15 29.63
N SER A 1220 -25.26 3.29 30.18
CA SER A 1220 -26.37 4.10 29.66
C SER A 1220 -26.02 5.59 29.59
N PHE A 1221 -26.63 6.30 28.64
CA PHE A 1221 -26.41 7.73 28.46
C PHE A 1221 -27.23 8.54 29.47
N HIS A 1222 -26.56 9.28 30.35
CA HIS A 1222 -27.21 10.02 31.45
C HIS A 1222 -27.77 11.40 31.04
N CYS A 1223 -27.48 11.87 29.82
CA CYS A 1223 -27.96 13.15 29.28
C CYS A 1223 -29.15 12.94 28.32
N GLN A 1224 -30.34 12.65 28.85
CA GLN A 1224 -31.58 12.44 28.06
C GLN A 1224 -32.38 13.72 27.81
#